data_AF-A0A430KYK4-F1
#
_entry.id   AF-A0A430KYK4-F1
#
_cell.length_a   1.000
_cell.length_b   1.000
_cell.length_c   1.000
_cell.angle_alpha   90.00
_cell.angle_beta   90.00
_cell.angle_gamma   90.00
#
_symmetry.space_group_name_H-M   'P 1'
#
loop_
_entity.id
_entity.type
_entity.pdbx_description
1 polymer ?
#
loop_
_entity_poly.entity_id
_entity_poly.type
_entity_poly.pdbx_seq_one_letter_code
_entity_poly.pdbx_strand_id
1 'polypeptide(L)'
;MLLQFSIAQPLGAKDSTVLIRSCTIGNHPTAAKMVDKTPVENPKKDESLANGGSLNVAPACIISGTPAQTDLRLGQGDAAKSNGKDIATLLEGMKTFFNDKENCDEKFLFAYYKQTVASVYVGPGLGKQTVKSTLDALVDHIEDSTSISNKTVVELCGSGRRSQQIIGVAMDTTGDLTAVQQTAMQWSEGTCAIKGSMKPAGLLQGVRVFDLAGDDADLVHSQPTPTPSARSERRGLTSMFQDMWKQGGAGLLEKRAVCKHIQVEDGDSCTSLSVRCDIRGAEFLKYNTKTNLCATLNEGDYVCCSAGDPYKPPAPEPNADGTCKAHLIENGDSCDTLAKKNRVTVKDIEKWNEKKTWAWTGCKDMLIGYNMCVGPGSAPMPPPQKGAECGPLVPGTKPPKDSSTSLADLNPCPLKACCSNWGFCGVFPDHCKMNSPKDSSPGTRKPGFQNTCISNCNYEIKENSGPPAEFGRIGYYEAFGLERDCLWLKAKDANTDGSYTHIHWAFASIDPGTWKPVIKQGKDQWADFKKLNVKRIVSLGGWADSTEPDKYNIIRSAIIQNRETFAANLAQFVKDEDIDGIDIDWEYPGAPDIMVGGKLIGQKTDGLNYLRFLTVLKNKMPSGKTVSIAAPASYWYLKQFPIDQIAKVIDYSK
;
A
#
# COMPACT_ATOMS: atom_id res chain seq x y z
N MET A 1 -9.26 9.75 -10.48
CA MET A 1 -8.44 9.09 -9.44
C MET A 1 -9.34 8.82 -8.26
N LEU A 2 -9.33 7.61 -7.73
CA LEU A 2 -9.99 7.30 -6.46
C LEU A 2 -8.98 7.40 -5.33
N LEU A 3 -9.45 7.85 -4.18
CA LEU A 3 -8.64 8.18 -3.01
C LEU A 3 -9.31 7.59 -1.76
N GLN A 4 -8.52 6.94 -0.92
CA GLN A 4 -8.94 6.43 0.38
C GLN A 4 -7.95 6.91 1.42
N PHE A 5 -8.47 7.62 2.42
CA PHE A 5 -7.71 8.18 3.53
C PHE A 5 -8.64 8.39 4.73
N SER A 6 -8.05 8.55 5.93
CA SER A 6 -8.79 8.74 7.17
C SER A 6 -9.75 9.92 7.08
N ILE A 7 -10.98 9.79 7.60
CA ILE A 7 -11.86 10.97 7.82
C ILE A 7 -11.67 11.55 9.24
N ALA A 8 -11.10 10.77 10.16
CA ALA A 8 -10.83 11.19 11.53
C ALA A 8 -9.55 12.05 11.66
N GLN A 9 -8.69 12.04 10.64
CA GLN A 9 -7.48 12.86 10.56
C GLN A 9 -7.63 13.93 9.47
N PRO A 10 -7.95 15.18 9.83
CA PRO A 10 -8.19 16.24 8.85
C PRO A 10 -6.96 16.53 7.99
N LEU A 11 -7.14 16.65 6.67
CA LEU A 11 -6.07 16.98 5.71
C LEU A 11 -5.47 18.38 5.91
N GLY A 12 -6.25 19.31 6.48
CA GLY A 12 -5.82 20.70 6.72
C GLY A 12 -5.09 20.94 8.06
N ALA A 13 -4.96 19.91 8.91
CA ALA A 13 -4.29 20.05 10.20
C ALA A 13 -2.76 19.90 10.04
N LYS A 14 -1.99 20.83 10.61
CA LYS A 14 -0.52 20.93 10.41
C LYS A 14 0.27 19.74 10.97
N ASP A 15 -0.30 19.04 11.93
CA ASP A 15 0.25 17.90 12.65
C ASP A 15 -0.35 16.56 12.21
N SER A 16 -1.36 16.60 11.34
CA SER A 16 -2.05 15.41 10.84
C SER A 16 -1.16 14.57 9.94
N THR A 17 -1.23 13.26 10.13
CA THR A 17 -0.50 12.26 9.36
C THR A 17 -1.51 11.40 8.63
N VAL A 18 -1.67 11.67 7.33
CA VAL A 18 -2.68 10.98 6.52
C VAL A 18 -2.00 10.09 5.50
N LEU A 19 -2.24 8.77 5.61
CA LEU A 19 -1.94 7.84 4.53
C LEU A 19 -3.02 7.98 3.46
N ILE A 20 -2.61 8.35 2.24
CA ILE A 20 -3.50 8.43 1.08
C ILE A 20 -3.23 7.23 0.18
N ARG A 21 -4.19 6.31 0.12
CA ARG A 21 -4.20 5.24 -0.88
C ARG A 21 -4.92 5.76 -2.12
N SER A 22 -4.34 5.54 -3.29
CA SER A 22 -4.94 6.01 -4.54
C SER A 22 -4.91 4.95 -5.62
N CYS A 23 -5.90 4.99 -6.50
CA CYS A 23 -5.87 4.23 -7.75
C CYS A 23 -6.39 5.09 -8.91
N THR A 24 -5.93 4.77 -10.11
CA THR A 24 -6.37 5.43 -11.34
C THR A 24 -7.30 4.50 -12.11
N ILE A 25 -8.49 5.01 -12.43
CA ILE A 25 -9.44 4.31 -13.28
C ILE A 25 -9.06 4.60 -14.72
N GLY A 26 -8.66 3.57 -15.47
CA GLY A 26 -8.32 3.68 -16.89
C GLY A 26 -7.16 2.79 -17.34
N ASN A 27 -7.14 2.47 -18.64
CA ASN A 27 -6.19 1.56 -19.27
C ASN A 27 -4.90 2.22 -19.75
N HIS A 28 -4.68 3.52 -19.52
CA HIS A 28 -3.41 4.14 -19.90
C HIS A 28 -2.25 3.45 -19.17
N PRO A 29 -1.26 2.91 -19.88
CA PRO A 29 -0.04 2.41 -19.29
C PRO A 29 0.74 3.64 -18.80
N THR A 30 0.66 3.92 -17.51
CA THR A 30 1.68 4.75 -16.87
C THR A 30 2.95 3.92 -16.74
N ALA A 31 4.14 4.53 -16.78
CA ALA A 31 5.41 3.83 -16.56
C ALA A 31 5.41 2.97 -15.28
N ALA A 32 4.64 3.39 -14.26
CA ALA A 32 4.40 2.66 -13.02
C ALA A 32 3.68 1.30 -13.17
N LYS A 33 2.90 1.07 -14.24
CA LYS A 33 2.18 -0.21 -14.46
C LYS A 33 3.08 -1.35 -14.97
N MET A 34 4.30 -1.05 -15.44
CA MET A 34 5.11 -2.05 -16.16
C MET A 34 6.11 -2.82 -15.27
N VAL A 35 6.40 -2.34 -14.04
CA VAL A 35 7.55 -2.85 -13.27
C VAL A 35 7.19 -3.96 -12.27
N ASP A 36 5.94 -4.05 -11.80
CA ASP A 36 5.55 -5.13 -10.88
C ASP A 36 4.10 -5.60 -11.08
N LYS A 37 4.00 -6.84 -11.57
CA LYS A 37 2.73 -7.56 -11.78
C LYS A 37 2.36 -8.45 -10.61
N THR A 38 3.16 -8.49 -9.54
CA THR A 38 2.86 -9.33 -8.38
C THR A 38 1.53 -8.86 -7.80
N PRO A 39 0.46 -9.69 -7.85
CA PRO A 39 -0.80 -9.34 -7.25
C PRO A 39 -0.57 -9.17 -5.76
N VAL A 40 -0.98 -8.03 -5.22
CA VAL A 40 -1.01 -7.82 -3.78
C VAL A 40 -2.37 -8.31 -3.32
N GLU A 41 -2.39 -9.34 -2.48
CA GLU A 41 -3.63 -9.84 -1.90
C GLU A 41 -4.29 -8.74 -1.06
N ASN A 42 -5.62 -8.70 -1.09
CA ASN A 42 -6.38 -7.73 -0.32
C ASN A 42 -6.22 -8.07 1.18
N PRO A 43 -5.60 -7.20 2.00
CA PRO A 43 -5.32 -7.50 3.40
C PRO A 43 -6.56 -7.73 4.25
N LYS A 44 -7.73 -7.27 3.78
CA LYS A 44 -9.01 -7.50 4.43
C LYS A 44 -9.48 -8.96 4.41
N LYS A 45 -8.89 -9.79 3.53
CA LYS A 45 -9.17 -11.22 3.41
C LYS A 45 -8.23 -12.10 4.23
N ASP A 46 -7.28 -11.50 4.93
CA ASP A 46 -6.28 -12.24 5.69
C ASP A 46 -6.93 -12.97 6.86
N GLU A 47 -7.00 -14.31 6.74
CA GLU A 47 -7.60 -15.21 7.74
C GLU A 47 -6.84 -15.20 9.08
N SER A 48 -5.60 -14.70 9.11
CA SER A 48 -4.81 -14.58 10.34
C SER A 48 -5.25 -13.40 11.23
N LEU A 49 -6.06 -12.49 10.71
CA LEU A 49 -6.64 -11.40 11.49
C LEU A 49 -7.58 -11.96 12.56
N ALA A 50 -7.75 -11.24 13.67
CA ALA A 50 -8.47 -11.68 14.86
C ALA A 50 -9.92 -12.15 14.59
N ASN A 51 -10.54 -11.64 13.51
CA ASN A 51 -11.89 -12.00 13.07
C ASN A 51 -11.92 -12.74 11.71
N GLY A 52 -10.78 -13.24 11.24
CA GLY A 52 -10.63 -13.87 9.92
C GLY A 52 -10.73 -12.92 8.73
N GLY A 53 -10.58 -11.60 8.95
CA GLY A 53 -10.68 -10.56 7.93
C GLY A 53 -11.94 -9.69 8.03
N SER A 54 -11.84 -8.41 7.65
CA SER A 54 -12.96 -7.44 7.78
C SER A 54 -14.16 -7.81 6.90
N LEU A 55 -13.92 -8.43 5.74
CA LEU A 55 -14.98 -8.83 4.81
C LEU A 55 -15.89 -9.93 5.36
N ASN A 56 -15.40 -10.74 6.30
CA ASN A 56 -16.15 -11.86 6.87
C ASN A 56 -17.13 -11.43 7.97
N VAL A 57 -16.95 -10.23 8.53
CA VAL A 57 -17.76 -9.72 9.65
C VAL A 57 -18.60 -8.50 9.30
N ALA A 58 -18.34 -7.84 8.16
CA ALA A 58 -19.08 -6.67 7.74
C ALA A 58 -20.52 -7.05 7.29
N PRO A 59 -21.59 -6.50 7.89
CA PRO A 59 -22.97 -6.83 7.53
C PRO A 59 -23.29 -6.63 6.05
N ALA A 60 -22.79 -5.55 5.45
CA ALA A 60 -22.97 -5.23 4.04
C ALA A 60 -22.30 -6.22 3.06
N CYS A 61 -21.40 -7.09 3.55
CA CYS A 61 -20.80 -8.18 2.78
C CYS A 61 -21.67 -9.45 2.81
N ILE A 62 -22.53 -9.59 3.82
CA ILE A 62 -23.28 -10.81 4.12
C ILE A 62 -24.74 -10.67 3.69
N ILE A 63 -25.32 -9.48 3.91
CA ILE A 63 -26.74 -9.19 3.73
C ILE A 63 -26.91 -8.07 2.71
N SER A 64 -27.87 -8.21 1.79
CA SER A 64 -28.14 -7.20 0.74
C SER A 64 -29.14 -6.12 1.13
N GLY A 65 -29.90 -6.33 2.22
CA GLY A 65 -30.93 -5.42 2.71
C GLY A 65 -32.22 -5.42 1.88
N THR A 66 -33.28 -4.83 2.44
CA THR A 66 -34.56 -4.64 1.74
C THR A 66 -34.59 -3.24 1.11
N PRO A 67 -34.85 -3.10 -0.20
CA PRO A 67 -34.91 -1.79 -0.84
C PRO A 67 -36.19 -1.05 -0.47
N ALA A 68 -36.05 0.20 0.00
CA ALA A 68 -37.12 1.15 0.20
C ALA A 68 -36.88 2.39 -0.67
N GLN A 69 -37.90 2.86 -1.39
CA GLN A 69 -37.81 4.10 -2.15
C GLN A 69 -37.82 5.28 -1.18
N THR A 70 -36.78 6.11 -1.23
CA THR A 70 -36.57 7.21 -0.28
C THR A 70 -36.05 8.43 -1.02
N ASP A 71 -36.60 9.60 -0.71
CA ASP A 71 -36.08 10.87 -1.22
C ASP A 71 -34.91 11.36 -0.35
N LEU A 72 -33.83 11.79 -1.01
CA LEU A 72 -32.66 12.34 -0.31
C LEU A 72 -32.71 13.87 -0.35
N ARG A 73 -32.24 14.53 0.71
CA ARG A 73 -32.16 15.99 0.75
C ARG A 73 -31.05 16.46 -0.17
N LEU A 74 -31.33 17.45 -1.01
CA LEU A 74 -30.37 18.10 -1.89
C LEU A 74 -30.03 19.50 -1.35
N GLY A 75 -28.75 19.80 -1.29
CA GLY A 75 -28.21 21.11 -0.93
C GLY A 75 -27.25 21.61 -1.99
N GLN A 76 -27.28 22.92 -2.25
CA GLN A 76 -26.43 23.57 -3.25
C GLN A 76 -25.76 24.83 -2.66
N GLY A 77 -24.54 25.09 -3.14
CA GLY A 77 -23.78 26.32 -2.95
C GLY A 77 -24.07 27.36 -4.05
N ASP A 78 -23.02 28.04 -4.50
CA ASP A 78 -23.14 29.09 -5.52
C ASP A 78 -23.12 28.52 -6.93
N ALA A 79 -23.84 29.14 -7.85
CA ALA A 79 -23.87 28.73 -9.25
C ALA A 79 -22.46 28.75 -9.86
N ALA A 80 -22.08 27.67 -10.55
CA ALA A 80 -20.80 27.55 -11.23
C ALA A 80 -20.98 27.01 -12.66
N LYS A 81 -20.00 27.29 -13.53
CA LYS A 81 -19.87 26.61 -14.81
C LYS A 81 -18.99 25.38 -14.60
N SER A 82 -19.60 24.23 -14.35
CA SER A 82 -18.89 22.94 -14.32
C SER A 82 -19.38 22.02 -15.44
N ASN A 83 -18.56 21.04 -15.79
CA ASN A 83 -18.86 20.09 -16.85
C ASN A 83 -19.54 18.85 -16.26
N GLY A 84 -20.85 18.71 -16.48
CA GLY A 84 -21.63 17.56 -16.00
C GLY A 84 -21.05 16.21 -16.41
N LYS A 85 -20.41 16.12 -17.59
CA LYS A 85 -19.77 14.87 -18.05
C LYS A 85 -18.57 14.47 -17.21
N ASP A 86 -17.78 15.45 -16.76
CA ASP A 86 -16.61 15.19 -15.91
C ASP A 86 -17.06 14.72 -14.51
N ILE A 87 -18.16 15.26 -13.99
CA ILE A 87 -18.77 14.81 -12.73
C ILE A 87 -19.35 13.41 -12.88
N ALA A 88 -20.12 13.13 -13.95
CA ALA A 88 -20.67 11.81 -14.21
C ALA A 88 -19.56 10.74 -14.30
N THR A 89 -18.46 11.05 -14.98
CA THR A 89 -17.27 10.17 -15.05
C THR A 89 -16.67 9.88 -13.67
N LEU A 90 -16.59 10.91 -12.83
CA LEU A 90 -16.06 10.79 -11.48
C LEU A 90 -16.97 9.91 -10.61
N LEU A 91 -18.29 10.13 -10.64
CA LEU A 91 -19.27 9.35 -9.88
C LEU A 91 -19.36 7.89 -10.36
N GLU A 92 -19.25 7.64 -11.67
CA GLU A 92 -19.19 6.29 -12.24
C GLU A 92 -17.99 5.50 -11.69
N GLY A 93 -16.85 6.18 -11.54
CA GLY A 93 -15.67 5.59 -10.95
C GLY A 93 -15.88 5.18 -9.49
N MET A 94 -16.57 6.01 -8.71
CA MET A 94 -16.90 5.71 -7.31
C MET A 94 -17.93 4.57 -7.22
N LYS A 95 -18.92 4.56 -8.11
CA LYS A 95 -19.91 3.48 -8.23
C LYS A 95 -19.22 2.14 -8.51
N THR A 96 -18.26 2.11 -9.43
CA THR A 96 -17.48 0.91 -9.76
C THR A 96 -16.75 0.38 -8.52
N PHE A 97 -16.14 1.25 -7.73
CA PHE A 97 -15.45 0.86 -6.50
C PHE A 97 -16.38 0.18 -5.47
N PHE A 98 -17.54 0.79 -5.17
CA PHE A 98 -18.48 0.24 -4.18
C PHE A 98 -19.23 -1.00 -4.67
N ASN A 99 -19.34 -1.21 -5.99
CA ASN A 99 -19.92 -2.42 -6.56
C ASN A 99 -18.98 -3.63 -6.51
N ASP A 100 -17.68 -3.41 -6.27
CA ASP A 100 -16.74 -4.49 -6.07
C ASP A 100 -16.99 -5.18 -4.72
N LYS A 101 -17.15 -6.50 -4.75
CA LYS A 101 -17.38 -7.31 -3.55
C LYS A 101 -16.22 -7.23 -2.56
N GLU A 102 -15.03 -6.86 -3.01
CA GLU A 102 -13.87 -6.66 -2.14
C GLU A 102 -13.90 -5.35 -1.33
N ASN A 103 -14.87 -4.47 -1.63
CA ASN A 103 -15.09 -3.20 -0.96
C ASN A 103 -16.44 -3.15 -0.22
N CYS A 104 -17.06 -4.30 0.02
CA CYS A 104 -18.37 -4.38 0.67
C CYS A 104 -18.36 -3.87 2.13
N ASP A 105 -17.20 -3.75 2.76
CA ASP A 105 -17.01 -3.18 4.10
C ASP A 105 -16.71 -1.66 4.08
N GLU A 106 -16.42 -1.08 2.91
CA GLU A 106 -16.00 0.31 2.80
C GLU A 106 -17.11 1.30 3.14
N LYS A 107 -16.84 2.23 4.05
CA LYS A 107 -17.84 3.20 4.54
C LYS A 107 -17.79 4.51 3.77
N PHE A 108 -16.69 4.82 3.11
CA PHE A 108 -16.52 6.06 2.38
C PHE A 108 -15.45 5.93 1.31
N LEU A 109 -15.50 6.83 0.33
CA LEU A 109 -14.52 6.93 -0.74
C LEU A 109 -14.43 8.38 -1.17
N PHE A 110 -13.24 8.80 -1.58
CA PHE A 110 -13.00 10.10 -2.20
C PHE A 110 -12.59 9.92 -3.66
N ALA A 111 -12.84 10.93 -4.49
CA ALA A 111 -12.40 10.93 -5.87
C ALA A 111 -11.96 12.33 -6.30
N TYR A 112 -11.02 12.37 -7.24
CA TYR A 112 -10.54 13.58 -7.89
C TYR A 112 -10.49 13.39 -9.40
N TYR A 113 -11.05 14.34 -10.16
CA TYR A 113 -10.98 14.39 -11.61
C TYR A 113 -11.11 15.83 -12.10
N LYS A 114 -10.08 16.33 -12.81
CA LYS A 114 -10.04 17.68 -13.40
C LYS A 114 -10.61 18.77 -12.47
N GLN A 115 -10.00 18.96 -11.30
CA GLN A 115 -10.40 19.93 -10.26
C GLN A 115 -11.72 19.62 -9.52
N THR A 116 -12.51 18.64 -9.96
CA THR A 116 -13.68 18.18 -9.21
C THR A 116 -13.26 17.15 -8.17
N VAL A 117 -13.69 17.35 -6.93
CA VAL A 117 -13.58 16.37 -5.84
C VAL A 117 -14.97 15.89 -5.43
N ALA A 118 -15.06 14.63 -5.02
CA ALA A 118 -16.27 14.13 -4.36
C ALA A 118 -15.96 13.15 -3.24
N SER A 119 -16.92 13.00 -2.33
CA SER A 119 -16.95 11.93 -1.34
C SER A 119 -18.29 11.21 -1.37
N VAL A 120 -18.26 9.91 -1.11
CA VAL A 120 -19.42 9.14 -0.68
C VAL A 120 -19.18 8.72 0.75
N TYR A 121 -20.21 8.80 1.60
CA TYR A 121 -20.28 8.13 2.89
C TYR A 121 -21.52 7.23 2.91
N VAL A 122 -21.38 6.01 3.39
CA VAL A 122 -22.45 5.05 3.60
C VAL A 122 -22.27 4.39 4.96
N GLY A 123 -23.25 4.59 5.84
CA GLY A 123 -23.25 3.99 7.17
C GLY A 123 -23.28 2.45 7.09
N PRO A 124 -22.69 1.75 8.08
CA PRO A 124 -22.64 0.28 8.09
C PRO A 124 -24.00 -0.42 8.18
N GLY A 125 -25.08 0.29 8.53
CA GLY A 125 -26.44 -0.25 8.51
C GLY A 125 -27.10 -0.24 7.12
N LEU A 126 -26.42 0.27 6.10
CA LEU A 126 -26.94 0.36 4.74
C LEU A 126 -26.18 -0.55 3.76
N GLY A 127 -26.90 -1.24 2.90
CA GLY A 127 -26.34 -2.05 1.81
C GLY A 127 -25.66 -1.17 0.76
N LYS A 128 -24.59 -1.67 0.14
CA LYS A 128 -23.80 -0.90 -0.85
C LYS A 128 -24.56 -0.58 -2.13
N GLN A 129 -25.63 -1.31 -2.41
CA GLN A 129 -26.58 -1.00 -3.47
C GLN A 129 -27.24 0.38 -3.27
N THR A 130 -27.32 0.88 -2.03
CA THR A 130 -27.75 2.26 -1.72
C THR A 130 -26.83 3.29 -2.36
N VAL A 131 -25.52 3.07 -2.32
CA VAL A 131 -24.54 3.95 -2.96
C VAL A 131 -24.78 3.98 -4.46
N LYS A 132 -24.91 2.80 -5.08
CA LYS A 132 -25.21 2.68 -6.51
C LYS A 132 -26.47 3.47 -6.89
N SER A 133 -27.57 3.23 -6.18
CA SER A 133 -28.84 3.91 -6.48
C SER A 133 -28.77 5.43 -6.25
N THR A 134 -28.01 5.88 -5.26
CA THR A 134 -27.83 7.31 -4.97
C THR A 134 -27.00 7.98 -6.06
N LEU A 135 -25.91 7.35 -6.50
CA LEU A 135 -25.04 7.87 -7.54
C LEU A 135 -25.73 7.89 -8.91
N ASP A 136 -26.49 6.83 -9.26
CA ASP A 136 -27.26 6.80 -10.51
C ASP A 136 -28.29 7.94 -10.55
N ALA A 137 -29.10 8.10 -9.50
CA ALA A 137 -30.08 9.19 -9.41
C ALA A 137 -29.43 10.58 -9.46
N LEU A 138 -28.25 10.75 -8.85
CA LEU A 138 -27.53 12.01 -8.87
C LEU A 138 -26.95 12.31 -10.25
N VAL A 139 -26.46 11.31 -10.98
CA VAL A 139 -26.01 11.48 -12.37
C VAL A 139 -27.17 11.93 -13.24
N ASP A 140 -28.32 11.26 -13.16
CA ASP A 140 -29.53 11.63 -13.91
C ASP A 140 -29.93 13.10 -13.63
N HIS A 141 -29.96 13.49 -12.35
CA HIS A 141 -30.26 14.87 -11.95
C HIS A 141 -29.27 15.90 -12.51
N ILE A 142 -27.98 15.55 -12.60
CA ILE A 142 -26.93 16.43 -13.13
C ILE A 142 -27.06 16.56 -14.64
N GLU A 143 -27.35 15.47 -15.36
CA GLU A 143 -27.52 15.49 -16.81
C GLU A 143 -28.75 16.30 -17.25
N ASP A 144 -29.81 16.29 -16.43
CA ASP A 144 -31.02 17.08 -16.64
C ASP A 144 -30.89 18.57 -16.25
N SER A 145 -29.82 18.94 -15.54
CA SER A 145 -29.61 20.30 -15.03
C SER A 145 -28.87 21.22 -16.00
N THR A 146 -29.35 22.46 -16.18
CA THR A 146 -28.71 23.45 -17.08
C THR A 146 -27.45 24.09 -16.50
N SER A 147 -27.29 24.05 -15.17
CA SER A 147 -26.13 24.58 -14.45
C SER A 147 -25.95 23.85 -13.13
N ILE A 148 -24.70 23.59 -12.75
CA ILE A 148 -24.38 22.84 -11.53
C ILE A 148 -23.68 23.80 -10.56
N SER A 149 -24.04 23.71 -9.27
CA SER A 149 -23.42 24.52 -8.22
C SER A 149 -21.96 24.11 -7.97
N ASN A 150 -21.14 25.05 -7.50
CA ASN A 150 -19.74 24.79 -7.10
C ASN A 150 -19.65 23.73 -5.99
N LYS A 151 -20.66 23.66 -5.14
CA LYS A 151 -20.84 22.68 -4.07
C LYS A 151 -22.20 22.03 -4.20
N THR A 152 -22.23 20.71 -4.15
CA THR A 152 -23.48 19.93 -4.17
C THR A 152 -23.40 18.87 -3.09
N VAL A 153 -24.44 18.78 -2.27
CA VAL A 153 -24.56 17.74 -1.23
C VAL A 153 -25.90 17.04 -1.39
N VAL A 154 -25.87 15.72 -1.38
CA VAL A 154 -27.05 14.87 -1.33
C VAL A 154 -26.94 14.02 -0.06
N GLU A 155 -27.95 14.00 0.79
CA GLU A 155 -27.91 13.21 2.03
C GLU A 155 -29.26 12.62 2.42
N LEU A 156 -29.23 11.40 2.95
CA LEU A 156 -30.24 10.88 3.87
C LEU A 156 -29.73 11.09 5.28
N CYS A 157 -30.15 12.19 5.92
CA CYS A 157 -29.72 12.53 7.28
C CYS A 157 -30.83 13.25 8.06
N GLY A 158 -30.81 13.08 9.38
CA GLY A 158 -31.77 13.66 10.32
C GLY A 158 -32.93 12.71 10.63
N SER A 159 -33.99 13.23 11.24
CA SER A 159 -35.16 12.44 11.67
C SER A 159 -34.81 11.30 12.64
N GLY A 160 -33.89 11.55 13.57
CA GLY A 160 -33.45 10.56 14.57
C GLY A 160 -32.50 9.48 14.05
N ARG A 161 -32.13 9.51 12.76
CA ARG A 161 -31.15 8.58 12.18
C ARG A 161 -29.78 8.73 12.82
N ARG A 162 -29.13 7.60 13.10
CA ARG A 162 -27.73 7.51 13.56
C ARG A 162 -26.79 7.47 12.37
N SER A 163 -25.48 7.65 12.60
CA SER A 163 -24.45 7.59 11.55
C SER A 163 -24.51 6.32 10.69
N GLN A 164 -24.94 5.20 11.28
CA GLN A 164 -25.10 3.91 10.60
C GLN A 164 -26.20 3.88 9.54
N GLN A 165 -27.16 4.80 9.62
CA GLN A 165 -28.31 4.92 8.72
C GLN A 165 -28.18 6.13 7.77
N ILE A 166 -27.00 6.75 7.71
CA ILE A 166 -26.74 7.91 6.85
C ILE A 166 -26.09 7.45 5.54
N ILE A 167 -26.60 7.97 4.42
CA ILE A 167 -25.92 8.00 3.12
C ILE A 167 -25.72 9.45 2.71
N GLY A 168 -24.53 9.79 2.22
CA GLY A 168 -24.19 11.13 1.81
C GLY A 168 -23.25 11.15 0.61
N VAL A 169 -23.48 12.08 -0.31
CA VAL A 169 -22.58 12.41 -1.42
C VAL A 169 -22.30 13.90 -1.38
N ALA A 170 -21.03 14.28 -1.32
CA ALA A 170 -20.59 15.68 -1.36
C ALA A 170 -19.68 15.88 -2.57
N MET A 171 -19.87 16.98 -3.30
CA MET A 171 -19.06 17.33 -4.47
C MET A 171 -18.64 18.79 -4.37
N ASP A 172 -17.40 19.07 -4.74
CA ASP A 172 -16.85 20.41 -4.88
C ASP A 172 -16.08 20.53 -6.20
N THR A 173 -16.45 21.50 -7.03
CA THR A 173 -15.85 21.71 -8.37
C THR A 173 -14.69 22.70 -8.34
N THR A 174 -14.32 23.21 -7.17
CA THR A 174 -13.18 24.12 -6.97
C THR A 174 -11.90 23.38 -6.57
N GLY A 175 -12.05 22.13 -6.10
CA GLY A 175 -10.96 21.24 -5.72
C GLY A 175 -10.72 21.17 -4.21
N ASP A 176 -11.67 21.63 -3.39
CA ASP A 176 -11.53 21.66 -1.93
C ASP A 176 -11.76 20.26 -1.30
N LEU A 177 -10.72 19.42 -1.37
CA LEU A 177 -10.75 18.08 -0.80
C LEU A 177 -10.92 18.09 0.73
N THR A 178 -10.45 19.14 1.41
CA THR A 178 -10.56 19.27 2.87
C THR A 178 -12.01 19.48 3.28
N ALA A 179 -12.75 20.36 2.60
CA ALA A 179 -14.17 20.56 2.88
C ALA A 179 -15.01 19.30 2.60
N VAL A 180 -14.69 18.59 1.52
CA VAL A 180 -15.34 17.32 1.18
C VAL A 180 -15.06 16.24 2.23
N GLN A 181 -13.81 16.12 2.72
CA GLN A 181 -13.46 15.23 3.84
C GLN A 181 -14.23 15.57 5.11
N GLN A 182 -14.30 16.85 5.48
CA GLN A 182 -15.03 17.30 6.67
C GLN A 182 -16.52 16.94 6.60
N THR A 183 -17.12 17.02 5.41
CA THR A 183 -18.52 16.63 5.20
C THR A 183 -18.72 15.14 5.46
N ALA A 184 -17.83 14.28 4.94
CA ALA A 184 -17.86 12.85 5.20
C ALA A 184 -17.63 12.50 6.69
N MET A 185 -16.75 13.24 7.36
CA MET A 185 -16.52 13.12 8.81
C MET A 185 -17.80 13.45 9.60
N GLN A 186 -18.49 14.55 9.27
CA GLN A 186 -19.73 14.93 9.95
C GLN A 186 -20.80 13.84 9.86
N TRP A 187 -20.99 13.22 8.69
CA TRP A 187 -21.92 12.10 8.55
C TRP A 187 -21.53 10.90 9.41
N SER A 188 -20.22 10.62 9.53
CA SER A 188 -19.74 9.55 10.41
C SER A 188 -20.04 9.79 11.90
N GLU A 189 -20.22 11.05 12.29
CA GLU A 189 -20.62 11.49 13.63
C GLU A 189 -22.13 11.64 13.79
N GLY A 190 -22.92 11.31 12.77
CA GLY A 190 -24.39 11.46 12.78
C GLY A 190 -24.87 12.89 12.51
N THR A 191 -23.98 13.76 12.03
CA THR A 191 -24.26 15.17 11.78
C THR A 191 -24.60 15.42 10.32
N CYS A 192 -25.73 16.08 10.06
CA CYS A 192 -26.16 16.45 8.71
C CYS A 192 -25.40 17.67 8.17
N ALA A 193 -25.08 17.63 6.89
CA ALA A 193 -24.30 18.64 6.19
C ALA A 193 -25.17 19.78 5.63
N ILE A 194 -26.43 19.50 5.27
CA ILE A 194 -27.36 20.54 4.76
C ILE A 194 -27.93 21.32 5.95
N LYS A 195 -27.12 22.23 6.49
CA LYS A 195 -27.44 23.21 7.53
C LYS A 195 -26.50 24.42 7.42
N GLY A 196 -26.89 25.57 7.98
CA GLY A 196 -26.02 26.76 8.01
C GLY A 196 -25.74 27.36 6.63
N SER A 197 -24.48 27.28 6.16
CA SER A 197 -24.00 27.90 4.90
C SER A 197 -24.39 27.17 3.62
N MET A 198 -24.92 25.94 3.70
CA MET A 198 -25.44 25.18 2.56
C MET A 198 -26.93 25.47 2.37
N LYS A 199 -27.34 25.91 1.18
CA LYS A 199 -28.76 26.21 0.89
C LYS A 199 -29.52 24.93 0.54
N PRO A 200 -30.66 24.63 1.20
CA PRO A 200 -31.55 23.56 0.75
C PRO A 200 -32.03 23.84 -0.68
N ALA A 201 -31.92 22.84 -1.56
CA ALA A 201 -32.20 22.95 -2.99
C ALA A 201 -33.24 21.92 -3.48
N GLY A 202 -33.93 21.22 -2.57
CA GLY A 202 -35.00 20.28 -2.88
C GLY A 202 -34.69 18.85 -2.45
N LEU A 203 -35.27 17.90 -3.19
CA LEU A 203 -35.12 16.46 -2.96
C LEU A 203 -34.60 15.77 -4.21
N LEU A 204 -33.67 14.83 -4.03
CA LEU A 204 -33.26 13.87 -5.05
C LEU A 204 -34.21 12.66 -4.98
N GLN A 205 -34.98 12.46 -6.04
CA GLN A 205 -35.97 11.40 -6.15
C GLN A 205 -35.39 10.13 -6.78
N GLY A 206 -36.10 9.01 -6.65
CA GLY A 206 -35.77 7.75 -7.33
C GLY A 206 -34.66 6.92 -6.67
N VAL A 207 -34.22 7.30 -5.46
CA VAL A 207 -33.20 6.55 -4.72
C VAL A 207 -33.84 5.36 -4.00
N ARG A 208 -33.22 4.19 -4.14
CA ARG A 208 -33.52 2.99 -3.35
C ARG A 208 -32.47 2.83 -2.26
N VAL A 209 -32.92 2.88 -1.02
CA VAL A 209 -32.11 2.68 0.19
C VAL A 209 -32.30 1.25 0.67
N PHE A 210 -31.21 0.53 0.85
CA PHE A 210 -31.22 -0.87 1.28
C PHE A 210 -30.87 -0.92 2.76
N ASP A 211 -31.87 -0.99 3.62
CA ASP A 211 -31.66 -1.12 5.07
C ASP A 211 -31.25 -2.57 5.40
N LEU A 212 -30.15 -2.73 6.13
CA LEU A 212 -29.63 -4.04 6.54
C LEU A 212 -30.23 -4.50 7.87
N ALA A 213 -30.76 -3.59 8.70
CA ALA A 213 -31.38 -3.91 9.98
C ALA A 213 -32.80 -4.47 9.83
N GLY A 214 -33.46 -4.22 8.67
CA GLY A 214 -34.87 -4.59 8.45
C GLY A 214 -35.83 -3.74 9.29
N ASP A 215 -37.13 -3.78 8.94
CA ASP A 215 -38.22 -3.02 9.55
C ASP A 215 -38.49 -3.37 11.03
N ASP A 216 -37.57 -3.03 11.94
CA ASP A 216 -37.81 -3.07 13.39
C ASP A 216 -38.35 -1.72 13.93
N ALA A 217 -38.88 -0.89 13.03
CA ALA A 217 -39.53 0.39 13.35
C ALA A 217 -41.06 0.27 13.56
N ASP A 218 -41.70 -0.85 13.22
CA ASP A 218 -43.16 -1.01 13.22
C ASP A 218 -43.76 -1.93 14.32
N LEU A 219 -42.99 -2.32 15.34
CA LEU A 219 -43.54 -3.07 16.50
C LEU A 219 -44.16 -2.18 17.61
N VAL A 220 -44.55 -0.94 17.29
CA VAL A 220 -45.32 -0.06 18.19
C VAL A 220 -46.72 0.22 17.62
N HIS A 221 -47.46 -0.81 17.20
CA HIS A 221 -48.92 -0.86 17.39
C HIS A 221 -49.53 -2.11 16.73
N SER A 222 -49.60 -3.21 17.47
CA SER A 222 -50.77 -4.09 17.39
C SER A 222 -50.85 -4.94 18.66
N GLN A 223 -51.83 -4.69 19.52
CA GLN A 223 -52.24 -5.68 20.52
C GLN A 223 -53.02 -6.80 19.82
N PRO A 224 -52.73 -8.07 20.12
CA PRO A 224 -53.73 -9.11 19.97
C PRO A 224 -54.24 -9.55 21.36
N THR A 225 -55.54 -9.39 21.54
CA THR A 225 -56.36 -10.02 22.58
C THR A 225 -56.14 -11.55 22.66
N PRO A 226 -56.18 -12.17 23.85
CA PRO A 226 -56.04 -13.60 24.00
C PRO A 226 -57.38 -14.33 23.83
N THR A 227 -57.41 -15.36 22.98
CA THR A 227 -58.41 -16.44 23.03
C THR A 227 -57.71 -17.77 23.33
N PRO A 228 -58.29 -18.63 24.19
CA PRO A 228 -57.63 -19.85 24.65
C PRO A 228 -58.08 -21.07 23.83
N SER A 229 -57.15 -21.99 23.56
CA SER A 229 -57.36 -23.46 23.62
C SER A 229 -56.19 -24.18 22.96
N ALA A 230 -55.54 -25.09 23.69
CA ALA A 230 -55.59 -26.52 23.38
C ALA A 230 -54.77 -27.32 24.41
N ARG A 231 -55.47 -28.22 25.09
CA ARG A 231 -54.91 -29.36 25.83
C ARG A 231 -54.29 -30.35 24.86
N SER A 232 -53.20 -31.00 25.27
CA SER A 232 -52.90 -32.43 25.10
C SER A 232 -51.45 -32.66 25.55
N GLU A 233 -51.00 -33.72 26.22
CA GLU A 233 -51.57 -34.82 26.99
C GLU A 233 -50.39 -35.34 27.84
N ARG A 234 -50.65 -35.76 29.08
CA ARG A 234 -49.69 -36.52 29.90
C ARG A 234 -49.95 -38.01 29.70
N ARG A 235 -48.87 -38.79 29.48
CA ARG A 235 -48.68 -40.18 29.96
C ARG A 235 -47.16 -40.32 30.20
N GLY A 236 -46.65 -40.55 31.41
CA GLY A 236 -46.76 -41.76 32.25
C GLY A 236 -45.55 -42.67 31.94
N LEU A 237 -44.75 -43.23 32.85
CA LEU A 237 -44.85 -43.52 34.27
C LEU A 237 -43.43 -43.78 34.83
N THR A 238 -43.26 -43.38 36.08
CA THR A 238 -42.39 -43.89 37.17
C THR A 238 -41.75 -45.27 37.01
N SER A 239 -40.47 -45.42 37.36
CA SER A 239 -40.02 -46.00 38.64
C SER A 239 -38.49 -45.99 38.75
N MET A 240 -37.95 -45.48 39.86
CA MET A 240 -36.98 -46.18 40.73
C MET A 240 -36.37 -45.22 41.77
N PHE A 241 -36.58 -45.58 43.04
CA PHE A 241 -35.85 -45.21 44.26
C PHE A 241 -36.06 -43.82 44.92
N GLN A 242 -37.12 -43.73 45.73
CA GLN A 242 -37.00 -43.32 47.15
C GLN A 242 -36.38 -44.49 47.93
N ASP A 243 -35.57 -44.39 48.98
CA ASP A 243 -35.12 -43.33 49.89
C ASP A 243 -33.82 -43.88 50.52
N MET A 244 -32.77 -43.07 50.72
CA MET A 244 -31.86 -43.23 51.87
C MET A 244 -30.82 -42.09 51.90
N TRP A 245 -31.05 -41.10 52.78
CA TRP A 245 -30.15 -40.66 53.87
C TRP A 245 -30.20 -39.16 54.16
N LYS A 246 -30.78 -38.86 55.32
CA LYS A 246 -30.29 -37.80 56.20
C LYS A 246 -28.84 -38.09 56.56
N GLN A 247 -27.92 -37.20 56.22
CA GLN A 247 -26.75 -36.87 57.03
C GLN A 247 -26.15 -35.54 56.55
N GLY A 248 -25.89 -34.65 57.50
CA GLY A 248 -25.31 -33.33 57.23
C GLY A 248 -23.91 -33.44 56.66
N GLY A 249 -23.61 -32.57 55.71
CA GLY A 249 -22.28 -32.34 55.15
C GLY A 249 -22.16 -30.87 54.80
N ALA A 250 -21.12 -30.23 55.34
CA ALA A 250 -20.81 -28.82 55.18
C ALA A 250 -20.83 -28.38 53.70
N GLY A 251 -21.27 -27.14 53.47
CA GLY A 251 -21.35 -26.53 52.16
C GLY A 251 -20.01 -26.52 51.44
N LEU A 252 -19.88 -27.41 50.46
CA LEU A 252 -19.07 -27.16 49.27
C LEU A 252 -19.90 -26.25 48.37
N LEU A 253 -19.58 -24.96 48.36
CA LEU A 253 -20.05 -24.04 47.33
C LEU A 253 -19.50 -24.56 46.00
N GLU A 254 -20.29 -25.36 45.28
CA GLU A 254 -20.02 -25.64 43.87
C GLU A 254 -19.89 -24.31 43.13
N LYS A 255 -18.81 -24.17 42.36
CA LYS A 255 -18.57 -23.00 41.52
C LYS A 255 -19.79 -22.84 40.62
N ARG A 256 -20.51 -21.71 40.70
CA ARG A 256 -21.71 -21.47 39.88
C ARG A 256 -21.33 -21.67 38.41
N ALA A 257 -22.13 -22.46 37.70
CA ALA A 257 -21.96 -22.62 36.27
C ALA A 257 -22.06 -21.24 35.58
N VAL A 258 -21.27 -21.06 34.52
CA VAL A 258 -21.37 -19.88 33.66
C VAL A 258 -22.76 -19.85 33.02
N CYS A 259 -23.40 -18.68 32.99
CA CYS A 259 -24.73 -18.55 32.39
C CYS A 259 -24.72 -18.86 30.89
N LYS A 260 -25.83 -19.37 30.35
CA LYS A 260 -26.12 -19.25 28.91
C LYS A 260 -26.11 -17.76 28.59
N HIS A 261 -25.39 -17.35 27.55
CA HIS A 261 -25.14 -15.94 27.28
C HIS A 261 -25.29 -15.63 25.79
N ILE A 262 -25.53 -14.35 25.51
CA ILE A 262 -25.47 -13.76 24.16
C ILE A 262 -24.59 -12.50 24.22
N GLN A 263 -24.01 -12.16 23.08
CA GLN A 263 -23.26 -10.92 22.92
C GLN A 263 -24.23 -9.78 22.55
N VAL A 264 -23.99 -8.62 23.15
CA VAL A 264 -24.68 -7.37 22.82
C VAL A 264 -24.19 -6.91 21.46
N GLU A 265 -25.12 -6.77 20.54
CA GLU A 265 -24.95 -6.21 19.22
C GLU A 265 -25.29 -4.72 19.26
N ASP A 266 -24.81 -3.99 18.26
CA ASP A 266 -25.08 -2.56 18.17
C ASP A 266 -26.58 -2.29 17.96
N GLY A 267 -27.11 -1.27 18.63
CA GLY A 267 -28.55 -0.97 18.64
C GLY A 267 -29.39 -1.79 19.64
N ASP A 268 -28.81 -2.80 20.29
CA ASP A 268 -29.55 -3.61 21.26
C ASP A 268 -30.09 -2.80 22.44
N SER A 269 -31.29 -3.15 22.86
CA SER A 269 -31.89 -2.77 24.12
C SER A 269 -32.04 -3.99 25.03
N CYS A 270 -32.28 -3.78 26.32
CA CYS A 270 -32.64 -4.90 27.21
C CYS A 270 -33.87 -5.67 26.71
N THR A 271 -34.78 -5.00 25.99
CA THR A 271 -35.95 -5.63 25.38
C THR A 271 -35.53 -6.56 24.25
N SER A 272 -34.74 -6.09 23.27
CA SER A 272 -34.27 -6.93 22.15
C SER A 272 -33.42 -8.10 22.63
N LEU A 273 -32.55 -7.86 23.62
CA LEU A 273 -31.72 -8.90 24.23
C LEU A 273 -32.55 -9.95 24.99
N SER A 274 -33.60 -9.55 25.72
CA SER A 274 -34.47 -10.50 26.41
C SER A 274 -35.20 -11.42 25.44
N VAL A 275 -35.64 -10.89 24.30
CA VAL A 275 -36.28 -11.66 23.22
C VAL A 275 -35.27 -12.61 22.58
N ARG A 276 -34.05 -12.16 22.27
CA ARG A 276 -32.97 -13.02 21.73
C ARG A 276 -32.54 -14.11 22.71
N CYS A 277 -32.65 -13.85 24.00
CA CYS A 277 -32.42 -14.84 25.06
C CYS A 277 -33.57 -15.86 25.22
N ASP A 278 -34.72 -15.63 24.58
CA ASP A 278 -35.97 -16.38 24.76
C ASP A 278 -36.45 -16.41 26.24
N ILE A 279 -36.35 -15.25 26.92
CA ILE A 279 -36.78 -15.10 28.31
C ILE A 279 -37.57 -13.81 28.52
N ARG A 280 -38.34 -13.75 29.62
CA ARG A 280 -39.08 -12.52 29.97
C ARG A 280 -38.12 -11.44 30.46
N GLY A 281 -38.42 -10.16 30.19
CA GLY A 281 -37.60 -9.03 30.64
C GLY A 281 -37.32 -9.00 32.15
N ALA A 282 -38.27 -9.43 32.99
CA ALA A 282 -38.07 -9.55 34.43
C ALA A 282 -37.03 -10.64 34.81
N GLU A 283 -36.95 -11.74 34.05
CA GLU A 283 -35.94 -12.77 34.23
C GLU A 283 -34.57 -12.32 33.70
N PHE A 284 -34.56 -11.61 32.57
CA PHE A 284 -33.34 -11.00 32.03
C PHE A 284 -32.68 -10.05 33.03
N LEU A 285 -33.46 -9.15 33.67
CA LEU A 285 -32.95 -8.24 34.71
C LEU A 285 -32.53 -8.98 35.99
N LYS A 286 -33.15 -10.13 36.29
CA LYS A 286 -32.76 -10.98 37.42
C LYS A 286 -31.41 -11.66 37.19
N TYR A 287 -31.11 -12.06 35.95
CA TYR A 287 -29.82 -12.66 35.60
C TYR A 287 -28.70 -11.63 35.42
N ASN A 288 -29.06 -10.39 35.06
CA ASN A 288 -28.10 -9.32 34.78
C ASN A 288 -28.27 -8.15 35.76
N THR A 289 -27.76 -8.33 36.98
CA THR A 289 -28.00 -7.43 38.12
C THR A 289 -27.17 -6.13 38.13
N LYS A 290 -26.42 -5.83 37.06
CA LYS A 290 -25.63 -4.59 36.94
C LYS A 290 -26.57 -3.38 37.00
N THR A 291 -26.31 -2.45 37.92
CA THR A 291 -27.07 -1.21 38.03
C THR A 291 -26.98 -0.41 36.73
N ASN A 292 -28.13 0.09 36.25
CA ASN A 292 -28.26 0.79 34.97
C ASN A 292 -27.79 -0.01 33.73
N LEU A 293 -27.81 -1.36 33.78
CA LEU A 293 -27.43 -2.20 32.64
C LEU A 293 -28.02 -1.70 31.32
N CYS A 294 -29.35 -1.53 31.26
CA CYS A 294 -30.06 -1.19 30.03
C CYS A 294 -29.73 0.20 29.46
N ALA A 295 -29.23 1.11 30.30
CA ALA A 295 -28.77 2.44 29.87
C ALA A 295 -27.26 2.46 29.57
N THR A 296 -26.56 1.37 29.82
CA THR A 296 -25.10 1.24 29.70
C THR A 296 -24.68 0.02 28.90
N LEU A 297 -25.61 -0.57 28.14
CA LEU A 297 -25.31 -1.64 27.18
C LEU A 297 -24.37 -1.08 26.12
N ASN A 298 -23.26 -1.76 25.90
CA ASN A 298 -22.35 -1.46 24.81
C ASN A 298 -22.21 -2.69 23.94
N GLU A 299 -22.07 -2.46 22.64
CA GLU A 299 -21.70 -3.50 21.69
C GLU A 299 -20.46 -4.26 22.20
N GLY A 300 -20.51 -5.59 22.10
CA GLY A 300 -19.45 -6.49 22.54
C GLY A 300 -19.52 -6.92 24.01
N ASP A 301 -20.37 -6.30 24.83
CA ASP A 301 -20.71 -6.80 26.16
C ASP A 301 -21.45 -8.15 26.06
N TYR A 302 -21.51 -8.89 27.15
CA TYR A 302 -22.25 -10.16 27.18
C TYR A 302 -23.25 -10.13 28.33
N VAL A 303 -24.44 -10.62 28.04
CA VAL A 303 -25.55 -10.70 28.98
C VAL A 303 -25.97 -12.15 29.16
N CYS A 304 -26.44 -12.46 30.36
CA CYS A 304 -26.92 -13.78 30.73
C CYS A 304 -28.38 -13.97 30.31
N CYS A 305 -28.63 -15.08 29.61
CA CYS A 305 -29.95 -15.62 29.31
C CYS A 305 -30.42 -16.67 30.34
N SER A 306 -29.58 -17.04 31.31
CA SER A 306 -29.93 -17.97 32.39
C SER A 306 -29.29 -17.54 33.71
N ALA A 307 -29.71 -18.14 34.83
CA ALA A 307 -28.97 -18.03 36.08
C ALA A 307 -27.56 -18.63 35.93
N GLY A 308 -26.57 -18.00 36.56
CA GLY A 308 -25.17 -18.41 36.50
C GLY A 308 -24.24 -17.21 36.70
N ASP A 309 -22.94 -17.48 36.69
CA ASP A 309 -21.94 -16.41 36.70
C ASP A 309 -21.85 -15.76 35.30
N PRO A 310 -21.70 -14.42 35.21
CA PRO A 310 -21.54 -13.74 33.93
C PRO A 310 -20.38 -14.29 33.11
N TYR A 311 -20.62 -14.49 31.81
CA TYR A 311 -19.59 -14.96 30.90
C TYR A 311 -18.44 -13.94 30.78
N LYS A 312 -17.24 -14.42 31.10
CA LYS A 312 -15.97 -13.74 30.82
C LYS A 312 -15.23 -14.58 29.77
N PRO A 313 -15.07 -14.09 28.54
CA PRO A 313 -14.27 -14.74 27.53
C PRO A 313 -12.85 -14.81 28.06
N PRO A 314 -12.12 -15.87 27.67
CA PRO A 314 -10.72 -16.01 28.03
C PRO A 314 -9.94 -14.80 27.51
N ALA A 315 -8.86 -14.47 28.21
CA ALA A 315 -7.90 -13.49 27.71
C ALA A 315 -7.41 -13.94 26.32
N PRO A 316 -7.14 -13.01 25.39
CA PRO A 316 -6.63 -13.37 24.08
C PRO A 316 -5.32 -14.14 24.24
N GLU A 317 -5.21 -15.27 23.54
CA GLU A 317 -4.00 -16.07 23.47
C GLU A 317 -3.29 -15.82 22.13
N PRO A 318 -1.96 -16.00 22.07
CA PRO A 318 -1.23 -15.95 20.80
C PRO A 318 -1.76 -17.02 19.83
N ASN A 319 -1.56 -16.78 18.54
CA ASN A 319 -1.76 -17.80 17.51
C ASN A 319 -0.83 -18.99 17.73
N ALA A 320 -1.14 -20.13 17.09
CA ALA A 320 -0.33 -21.35 17.21
C ALA A 320 1.13 -21.17 16.75
N ASP A 321 1.40 -20.20 15.88
CA ASP A 321 2.74 -19.82 15.42
C ASP A 321 3.46 -18.82 16.34
N GLY A 322 2.83 -18.42 17.46
CA GLY A 322 3.34 -17.46 18.43
C GLY A 322 3.10 -15.99 18.07
N THR A 323 2.51 -15.69 16.91
CA THR A 323 2.10 -14.32 16.53
C THR A 323 0.92 -13.86 17.37
N CYS A 324 0.79 -12.55 17.57
CA CYS A 324 -0.37 -12.01 18.23
C CYS A 324 -1.61 -12.10 17.33
N LYS A 325 -2.80 -12.07 17.95
CA LYS A 325 -4.05 -11.78 17.22
C LYS A 325 -3.94 -10.39 16.60
N ALA A 326 -3.88 -10.35 15.27
CA ALA A 326 -3.69 -9.14 14.51
C ALA A 326 -5.03 -8.45 14.22
N HIS A 327 -5.06 -7.13 14.32
CA HIS A 327 -6.18 -6.28 13.92
C HIS A 327 -5.72 -5.34 12.82
N LEU A 328 -6.44 -5.28 11.70
CA LEU A 328 -6.21 -4.31 10.65
C LEU A 328 -6.89 -3.00 11.07
N ILE A 329 -6.11 -1.94 11.31
CA ILE A 329 -6.64 -0.66 11.81
C ILE A 329 -7.59 -0.07 10.77
N GLU A 330 -8.82 0.19 11.17
CA GLU A 330 -9.89 0.77 10.37
C GLU A 330 -10.22 2.20 10.82
N ASN A 331 -10.99 2.92 9.99
CA ASN A 331 -11.43 4.24 10.36
C ASN A 331 -12.50 4.20 11.47
N GLY A 332 -12.29 4.99 12.52
CA GLY A 332 -13.11 4.98 13.75
C GLY A 332 -12.57 4.08 14.86
N ASP A 333 -11.52 3.30 14.59
CA ASP A 333 -10.84 2.55 15.65
C ASP A 333 -10.18 3.49 16.65
N SER A 334 -10.29 3.12 17.93
CA SER A 334 -9.47 3.68 19.00
C SER A 334 -8.99 2.54 19.89
N CYS A 335 -7.90 2.75 20.62
CA CYS A 335 -7.49 1.73 21.59
C CYS A 335 -8.56 1.49 22.65
N ASP A 336 -9.39 2.46 23.00
CA ASP A 336 -10.48 2.26 23.96
C ASP A 336 -11.56 1.30 23.42
N THR A 337 -11.98 1.47 22.16
CA THR A 337 -12.97 0.59 21.54
C THR A 337 -12.40 -0.81 21.33
N LEU A 338 -11.15 -0.91 20.85
CA LEU A 338 -10.46 -2.18 20.65
C LEU A 338 -10.16 -2.90 21.98
N ALA A 339 -9.75 -2.16 23.02
CA ALA A 339 -9.50 -2.72 24.35
C ALA A 339 -10.78 -3.33 24.94
N LYS A 340 -11.91 -2.61 24.84
CA LYS A 340 -13.22 -3.13 25.27
C LYS A 340 -13.62 -4.36 24.46
N LYS A 341 -13.55 -4.29 23.13
CA LYS A 341 -13.91 -5.39 22.22
C LYS A 341 -13.11 -6.66 22.52
N ASN A 342 -11.83 -6.53 22.83
CA ASN A 342 -10.94 -7.64 23.14
C ASN A 342 -10.85 -7.96 24.65
N ARG A 343 -11.59 -7.23 25.50
CA ARG A 343 -11.59 -7.32 26.96
C ARG A 343 -10.22 -7.23 27.62
N VAL A 344 -9.41 -6.30 27.14
CA VAL A 344 -8.06 -5.99 27.62
C VAL A 344 -8.01 -4.53 28.06
N THR A 345 -6.89 -4.07 28.60
CA THR A 345 -6.69 -2.65 28.86
C THR A 345 -5.96 -1.97 27.69
N VAL A 346 -6.14 -0.65 27.55
CA VAL A 346 -5.33 0.16 26.62
C VAL A 346 -3.83 -0.03 26.89
N LYS A 347 -3.45 -0.19 28.17
CA LYS A 347 -2.06 -0.45 28.57
C LYS A 347 -1.54 -1.80 28.04
N ASP A 348 -2.39 -2.82 27.95
CA ASP A 348 -2.02 -4.10 27.36
C ASP A 348 -1.79 -3.96 25.85
N ILE A 349 -2.68 -3.25 25.15
CA ILE A 349 -2.51 -2.93 23.73
C ILE A 349 -1.20 -2.20 23.48
N GLU A 350 -0.90 -1.14 24.24
CA GLU A 350 0.36 -0.40 24.12
C GLU A 350 1.56 -1.33 24.33
N LYS A 351 1.54 -2.13 25.40
CA LYS A 351 2.61 -3.09 25.73
C LYS A 351 2.88 -4.10 24.62
N TRP A 352 1.84 -4.55 23.90
CA TRP A 352 2.00 -5.52 22.82
C TRP A 352 2.57 -4.92 21.54
N ASN A 353 2.37 -3.63 21.31
CA ASN A 353 2.75 -2.97 20.05
C ASN A 353 4.02 -2.11 20.14
N GLU A 354 4.29 -1.51 21.29
CA GLU A 354 5.45 -0.64 21.51
C GLU A 354 6.76 -1.40 21.23
N LYS A 355 7.66 -0.76 20.46
CA LYS A 355 8.97 -1.28 20.01
C LYS A 355 8.94 -2.48 19.07
N LYS A 356 7.76 -2.98 18.68
CA LYS A 356 7.63 -4.22 17.90
C LYS A 356 6.83 -4.04 16.62
N THR A 357 5.66 -3.42 16.71
CA THR A 357 4.70 -3.33 15.60
C THR A 357 5.12 -2.27 14.60
N TRP A 358 5.12 -2.62 13.32
CA TRP A 358 5.53 -1.70 12.25
C TRP A 358 4.71 -0.41 12.23
N ALA A 359 5.40 0.74 12.16
CA ALA A 359 4.82 2.08 12.11
C ALA A 359 3.85 2.41 13.27
N TRP A 360 3.99 1.74 14.42
CA TRP A 360 3.16 2.00 15.60
C TRP A 360 3.43 3.39 16.18
N THR A 361 2.39 4.20 16.33
CA THR A 361 2.43 5.58 16.87
C THR A 361 1.87 5.69 18.28
N GLY A 362 1.57 4.56 18.92
CA GLY A 362 0.77 4.53 20.14
C GLY A 362 -0.73 4.57 19.83
N CYS A 363 -1.52 4.61 20.90
CA CYS A 363 -2.98 4.71 20.83
C CYS A 363 -3.49 6.07 20.33
N LYS A 364 -2.59 6.99 20.01
CA LYS A 364 -2.88 8.25 19.33
C LYS A 364 -2.43 8.14 17.87
N ASP A 365 -3.29 8.59 16.96
CA ASP A 365 -2.99 8.67 15.53
C ASP A 365 -2.65 7.32 14.87
N MET A 366 -3.32 6.24 15.29
CA MET A 366 -3.14 4.90 14.73
C MET A 366 -3.23 4.92 13.19
N LEU A 367 -2.26 4.27 12.53
CA LEU A 367 -2.13 4.34 11.08
C LEU A 367 -3.13 3.39 10.39
N ILE A 368 -4.17 3.96 9.79
CA ILE A 368 -5.22 3.19 9.11
C ILE A 368 -4.64 2.28 8.03
N GLY A 369 -5.12 1.04 8.00
CA GLY A 369 -4.76 0.00 7.06
C GLY A 369 -3.42 -0.67 7.35
N TYR A 370 -2.89 -0.52 8.56
CA TYR A 370 -1.77 -1.30 9.10
C TYR A 370 -2.25 -2.28 10.17
N ASN A 371 -1.46 -3.34 10.39
CA ASN A 371 -1.77 -4.36 11.38
C ASN A 371 -1.23 -3.97 12.77
N MET A 372 -1.99 -4.27 13.82
CA MET A 372 -1.58 -4.12 15.21
C MET A 372 -1.94 -5.36 16.03
N CYS A 373 -1.29 -5.54 17.18
CA CYS A 373 -1.66 -6.57 18.14
C CYS A 373 -2.85 -6.12 19.00
N VAL A 374 -3.86 -6.98 19.12
CA VAL A 374 -4.94 -6.88 20.12
C VAL A 374 -4.89 -8.00 21.17
N GLY A 375 -3.79 -8.77 21.16
CA GLY A 375 -3.48 -9.83 22.12
C GLY A 375 -1.96 -9.98 22.29
N PRO A 376 -1.52 -10.84 23.23
CA PRO A 376 -0.10 -11.17 23.39
C PRO A 376 0.45 -11.94 22.19
N GLY A 377 1.75 -11.84 21.94
CA GLY A 377 2.46 -12.56 20.87
C GLY A 377 3.57 -11.72 20.24
N SER A 378 4.19 -12.23 19.18
CA SER A 378 5.07 -11.45 18.31
C SER A 378 4.27 -10.52 17.40
N ALA A 379 4.88 -9.41 16.99
CA ALA A 379 4.22 -8.41 16.13
C ALA A 379 3.85 -9.01 14.76
N PRO A 380 2.69 -8.61 14.20
CA PRO A 380 2.26 -9.10 12.91
C PRO A 380 3.09 -8.43 11.80
N MET A 381 3.18 -9.10 10.65
CA MET A 381 3.68 -8.46 9.44
C MET A 381 2.71 -7.34 9.01
N PRO A 382 3.21 -6.18 8.56
CA PRO A 382 2.34 -5.17 7.99
C PRO A 382 1.77 -5.64 6.64
N PRO A 383 0.60 -5.12 6.22
CA PRO A 383 0.06 -5.41 4.90
C PRO A 383 1.04 -5.07 3.77
N PRO A 384 1.25 -5.97 2.80
CA PRO A 384 2.15 -5.72 1.68
C PRO A 384 1.71 -4.50 0.86
N GLN A 385 2.66 -3.74 0.34
CA GLN A 385 2.42 -2.54 -0.45
C GLN A 385 2.97 -2.75 -1.86
N LYS A 386 2.13 -2.48 -2.87
CA LYS A 386 2.55 -2.59 -4.27
C LYS A 386 3.66 -1.58 -4.55
N GLY A 387 4.76 -2.06 -5.14
CA GLY A 387 5.91 -1.22 -5.50
C GLY A 387 6.89 -0.95 -4.36
N ALA A 388 6.66 -1.51 -3.16
CA ALA A 388 7.68 -1.50 -2.12
C ALA A 388 8.91 -2.30 -2.57
N GLU A 389 10.09 -1.68 -2.47
CA GLU A 389 11.40 -2.24 -2.83
C GLU A 389 12.18 -2.75 -1.59
N CYS A 390 11.84 -2.27 -0.40
CA CYS A 390 12.56 -2.61 0.84
C CYS A 390 11.68 -2.69 2.08
N GLY A 391 12.24 -3.20 3.18
CA GLY A 391 11.54 -3.34 4.45
C GLY A 391 10.48 -4.45 4.44
N PRO A 392 9.60 -4.49 5.46
CA PRO A 392 8.61 -5.56 5.61
C PRO A 392 7.41 -5.42 4.66
N LEU A 393 7.30 -4.29 3.94
CA LEU A 393 6.16 -3.99 3.05
C LEU A 393 6.29 -4.64 1.67
N VAL A 394 7.45 -5.20 1.33
CA VAL A 394 7.66 -5.89 0.03
C VAL A 394 6.70 -7.08 -0.07
N PRO A 395 5.90 -7.19 -1.16
CA PRO A 395 5.00 -8.32 -1.35
C PRO A 395 5.71 -9.67 -1.26
N GLY A 396 5.13 -10.61 -0.50
CA GLY A 396 5.68 -11.95 -0.30
C GLY A 396 6.74 -12.07 0.80
N THR A 397 7.06 -10.99 1.52
CA THR A 397 7.99 -11.02 2.66
C THR A 397 7.54 -12.01 3.72
N LYS A 398 8.48 -12.82 4.22
CA LYS A 398 8.23 -13.77 5.31
C LYS A 398 8.60 -13.15 6.66
N PRO A 399 7.89 -13.51 7.75
CA PRO A 399 8.25 -13.04 9.07
C PRO A 399 9.68 -13.47 9.46
N PRO A 400 10.39 -12.70 10.29
CA PRO A 400 11.70 -13.08 10.81
C PRO A 400 11.65 -14.45 11.50
N LYS A 401 12.71 -15.26 11.31
CA LYS A 401 12.81 -16.60 11.93
C LYS A 401 13.14 -16.55 13.43
N ASP A 402 13.76 -15.46 13.87
CA ASP A 402 14.12 -15.21 15.26
C ASP A 402 13.86 -13.73 15.62
N SER A 403 13.84 -13.44 16.92
CA SER A 403 13.58 -12.11 17.46
C SER A 403 14.77 -11.14 17.39
N SER A 404 15.94 -11.58 16.91
CA SER A 404 17.13 -10.73 16.76
C SER A 404 17.12 -9.90 15.48
N THR A 405 16.35 -10.36 14.48
CA THR A 405 16.16 -9.63 13.22
C THR A 405 14.99 -8.65 13.34
N SER A 406 15.26 -7.35 13.18
CA SER A 406 14.20 -6.35 13.17
C SER A 406 13.39 -6.43 11.87
N LEU A 407 12.11 -6.05 11.91
CA LEU A 407 11.31 -5.87 10.69
C LEU A 407 11.97 -4.87 9.72
N ALA A 408 12.72 -3.89 10.25
CA ALA A 408 13.44 -2.90 9.45
C ALA A 408 14.61 -3.48 8.62
N ASP A 409 15.14 -4.64 9.01
CA ASP A 409 16.29 -5.28 8.34
C ASP A 409 15.86 -6.17 7.17
N LEU A 410 14.55 -6.40 6.99
CA LEU A 410 13.99 -7.20 5.91
C LEU A 410 14.13 -6.47 4.57
N ASN A 411 14.48 -7.22 3.52
CA ASN A 411 14.59 -6.73 2.14
C ASN A 411 15.44 -5.44 2.03
N PRO A 412 16.78 -5.52 2.19
CA PRO A 412 17.64 -4.35 2.11
C PRO A 412 17.63 -3.75 0.69
N CYS A 413 17.78 -2.43 0.60
CA CYS A 413 17.89 -1.75 -0.69
C CYS A 413 19.15 -2.17 -1.46
N PRO A 414 19.05 -2.30 -2.81
CA PRO A 414 20.23 -2.42 -3.67
C PRO A 414 21.23 -1.29 -3.42
N LEU A 415 22.50 -1.55 -3.69
CA LEU A 415 23.61 -0.60 -3.51
C LEU A 415 23.75 -0.06 -2.08
N LYS A 416 23.14 -0.71 -1.08
CA LYS A 416 23.05 -0.20 0.30
C LYS A 416 22.44 1.22 0.35
N ALA A 417 21.52 1.53 -0.55
CA ALA A 417 20.76 2.77 -0.49
C ALA A 417 19.87 2.82 0.76
N CYS A 418 19.35 4.02 1.08
CA CYS A 418 18.49 4.22 2.23
C CYS A 418 17.10 3.65 1.96
N CYS A 419 16.55 2.94 2.95
CA CYS A 419 15.17 2.49 2.90
C CYS A 419 14.30 3.43 3.74
N SER A 420 13.21 3.93 3.15
CA SER A 420 12.17 4.68 3.87
C SER A 420 11.20 3.74 4.58
N ASN A 421 10.52 4.22 5.62
CA ASN A 421 9.44 3.50 6.32
C ASN A 421 8.23 3.16 5.42
N TRP A 422 8.17 3.74 4.23
CA TRP A 422 7.16 3.43 3.21
C TRP A 422 7.60 2.32 2.24
N GLY A 423 8.79 1.75 2.45
CA GLY A 423 9.32 0.64 1.65
C GLY A 423 9.95 1.06 0.33
N PHE A 424 10.30 2.34 0.16
CA PHE A 424 10.98 2.83 -1.04
C PHE A 424 12.46 3.08 -0.80
N CYS A 425 13.28 2.66 -1.76
CA CYS A 425 14.73 2.86 -1.76
C CYS A 425 15.14 4.16 -2.43
N GLY A 426 16.09 4.88 -1.84
CA GLY A 426 16.65 6.07 -2.46
C GLY A 426 17.94 6.55 -1.80
N VAL A 427 18.60 7.49 -2.47
CA VAL A 427 19.88 8.09 -2.03
C VAL A 427 19.75 9.57 -1.66
N PHE A 428 18.52 10.11 -1.74
CA PHE A 428 18.24 11.51 -1.46
C PHE A 428 17.81 11.72 0.00
N PRO A 429 17.93 12.94 0.54
CA PRO A 429 17.60 13.24 1.93
C PRO A 429 16.22 12.76 2.38
N ASP A 430 15.21 12.77 1.50
CA ASP A 430 13.87 12.27 1.81
C ASP A 430 13.86 10.78 2.17
N HIS A 431 14.78 9.97 1.64
CA HIS A 431 14.87 8.55 1.97
C HIS A 431 15.82 8.28 3.12
N CYS A 432 16.85 9.12 3.27
CA CYS A 432 18.00 8.87 4.15
C CYS A 432 17.91 9.55 5.51
N LYS A 433 17.06 10.58 5.68
CA LYS A 433 16.89 11.26 6.97
C LYS A 433 16.18 10.38 7.99
N MET A 434 16.83 10.17 9.14
CA MET A 434 16.21 9.49 10.27
C MET A 434 15.33 10.48 11.05
N ASN A 435 14.02 10.31 10.92
CA ASN A 435 13.00 11.12 11.58
C ASN A 435 12.17 10.28 12.55
N SER A 436 12.76 9.27 13.19
CA SER A 436 12.10 8.41 14.17
C SER A 436 12.29 8.91 15.60
N PRO A 437 11.31 8.72 16.52
CA PRO A 437 11.54 8.90 17.94
C PRO A 437 12.60 7.91 18.45
N LYS A 438 13.33 8.27 19.51
CA LYS A 438 14.32 7.37 20.10
C LYS A 438 13.60 6.15 20.70
N ASP A 439 14.15 4.96 20.50
CA ASP A 439 13.61 3.69 21.01
C ASP A 439 12.15 3.42 20.59
N SER A 440 11.71 3.91 19.43
CA SER A 440 10.37 3.67 18.89
C SER A 440 10.24 2.32 18.19
N SER A 441 9.01 1.93 17.87
CA SER A 441 8.75 0.82 16.96
C SER A 441 9.39 1.04 15.58
N PRO A 442 9.73 -0.05 14.85
CA PRO A 442 10.33 0.06 13.53
C PRO A 442 9.36 0.74 12.55
N GLY A 443 9.90 1.62 11.69
CA GLY A 443 9.10 2.40 10.73
C GLY A 443 8.31 3.56 11.32
N THR A 444 8.32 3.76 12.64
CA THR A 444 7.64 4.89 13.29
C THR A 444 8.39 6.19 13.03
N ARG A 445 7.66 7.22 12.62
CA ARG A 445 8.18 8.57 12.38
C ARG A 445 7.66 9.56 13.42
N LYS A 446 8.41 10.64 13.63
CA LYS A 446 8.01 11.78 14.46
C LYS A 446 6.81 12.51 13.83
N PRO A 447 5.92 13.10 14.64
CA PRO A 447 4.87 13.99 14.15
C PRO A 447 5.45 15.12 13.27
N GLY A 448 4.73 15.49 12.20
CA GLY A 448 5.12 16.55 11.27
C GLY A 448 6.11 16.15 10.16
N PHE A 449 6.69 14.95 10.19
CA PHE A 449 7.58 14.46 9.12
C PHE A 449 6.83 13.56 8.16
N GLN A 450 7.12 13.57 6.86
CA GLN A 450 6.44 12.70 5.89
C GLN A 450 6.93 11.25 5.93
N ASN A 451 8.20 11.05 6.28
CA ASN A 451 8.88 9.76 6.26
C ASN A 451 9.99 9.71 7.32
N THR A 452 10.51 8.51 7.55
CA THR A 452 11.77 8.27 8.25
C THR A 452 12.54 7.19 7.52
N CYS A 453 13.86 7.30 7.50
CA CYS A 453 14.73 6.19 7.15
C CYS A 453 14.64 5.07 8.18
N ILE A 454 14.68 3.82 7.72
CA ILE A 454 14.68 2.60 8.54
C ILE A 454 16.00 1.81 8.47
N SER A 455 16.75 1.92 7.37
CA SER A 455 18.03 1.21 7.17
C SER A 455 18.93 1.97 6.20
N ASN A 456 20.26 1.81 6.38
CA ASN A 456 21.31 2.58 5.70
C ASN A 456 21.12 4.11 5.83
N CYS A 457 20.70 4.57 7.00
CA CYS A 457 20.34 5.96 7.23
C CYS A 457 21.57 6.86 7.39
N ASN A 458 22.08 7.36 6.27
CA ASN A 458 22.91 8.55 6.16
C ASN A 458 23.10 8.82 4.65
N TYR A 459 23.30 10.07 4.27
CA TYR A 459 23.65 10.47 2.91
C TYR A 459 24.95 11.29 2.85
N GLU A 460 25.67 11.39 3.98
CA GLU A 460 27.00 11.97 4.03
C GLU A 460 28.00 11.11 3.26
N ILE A 461 28.81 11.77 2.43
CA ILE A 461 29.94 11.14 1.77
C ILE A 461 30.98 10.82 2.84
N LYS A 462 31.23 9.52 3.05
CA LYS A 462 32.29 9.06 3.92
C LYS A 462 33.56 8.86 3.12
N GLU A 463 34.58 9.66 3.42
CA GLU A 463 35.93 9.41 2.95
C GLU A 463 36.47 8.18 3.70
N ASN A 464 36.44 7.02 3.04
CA ASN A 464 36.84 5.75 3.64
C ASN A 464 38.34 5.48 3.50
N SER A 465 39.06 6.31 2.75
CA SER A 465 40.50 6.25 2.51
C SER A 465 41.02 7.60 2.06
N GLY A 466 42.32 7.86 2.21
CA GLY A 466 42.95 9.04 1.62
C GLY A 466 42.95 9.03 0.08
N PRO A 467 43.50 10.09 -0.56
CA PRO A 467 43.55 10.20 -2.02
C PRO A 467 44.35 9.04 -2.65
N PRO A 468 44.05 8.68 -3.91
CA PRO A 468 44.84 7.69 -4.63
C PRO A 468 46.28 8.19 -4.83
N ALA A 469 47.21 7.25 -5.02
CA ALA A 469 48.60 7.58 -5.31
C ALA A 469 48.76 8.38 -6.62
N GLU A 470 47.87 8.12 -7.58
CA GLU A 470 47.84 8.81 -8.88
C GLU A 470 46.38 9.05 -9.31
N PHE A 471 46.15 10.16 -10.01
CA PHE A 471 44.84 10.48 -10.58
C PHE A 471 44.82 10.14 -12.07
N GLY A 472 43.74 9.50 -12.53
CA GLY A 472 43.46 9.30 -13.95
C GLY A 472 42.70 10.47 -14.55
N ARG A 473 43.01 10.84 -15.80
CA ARG A 473 42.21 11.76 -16.61
C ARG A 473 41.87 11.09 -17.92
N ILE A 474 40.59 10.81 -18.14
CA ILE A 474 40.07 10.04 -19.27
C ILE A 474 39.39 11.00 -20.26
N GLY A 475 39.72 10.90 -21.54
CA GLY A 475 39.09 11.66 -22.61
C GLY A 475 38.46 10.73 -23.64
N TYR A 476 37.24 11.04 -24.10
CA TYR A 476 36.63 10.37 -25.24
C TYR A 476 37.01 11.08 -26.54
N TYR A 477 37.61 10.34 -27.46
CA TYR A 477 37.80 10.77 -28.83
C TYR A 477 36.60 10.30 -29.66
N GLU A 478 35.67 11.23 -29.90
CA GLU A 478 34.47 11.01 -30.71
C GLU A 478 34.85 10.85 -32.19
N ALA A 479 35.04 9.61 -32.65
CA ALA A 479 35.47 9.30 -34.01
C ALA A 479 34.45 9.76 -35.08
N PHE A 480 33.18 9.87 -34.70
CA PHE A 480 32.11 10.44 -35.51
C PHE A 480 32.16 11.98 -35.60
N GLY A 481 33.01 12.65 -34.80
CA GLY A 481 33.17 14.11 -34.84
C GLY A 481 33.66 14.62 -36.19
N LEU A 482 34.35 13.79 -36.98
CA LEU A 482 34.78 14.12 -38.35
C LEU A 482 33.63 14.20 -39.36
N GLU A 483 32.44 13.70 -39.03
CA GLU A 483 31.25 13.81 -39.88
C GLU A 483 30.62 15.21 -39.81
N ARG A 484 31.12 16.10 -38.93
CA ARG A 484 30.69 17.49 -38.79
C ARG A 484 31.36 18.40 -39.82
N ASP A 485 30.65 19.44 -40.24
CA ASP A 485 31.17 20.42 -41.20
C ASP A 485 32.41 21.19 -40.68
N CYS A 486 32.50 21.43 -39.37
CA CYS A 486 33.61 22.15 -38.72
C CYS A 486 33.75 21.76 -37.23
N LEU A 487 34.79 22.32 -36.57
CA LEU A 487 35.14 22.05 -35.16
C LEU A 487 35.40 20.57 -34.86
N TRP A 488 35.92 19.85 -35.84
CA TRP A 488 36.41 18.49 -35.67
C TRP A 488 37.89 18.48 -35.26
N LEU A 489 38.31 17.44 -34.54
CA LEU A 489 39.65 17.26 -34.00
C LEU A 489 40.27 16.01 -34.64
N LYS A 490 41.50 16.10 -35.15
CA LYS A 490 42.23 14.91 -35.64
C LYS A 490 42.75 14.11 -34.46
N ALA A 491 42.84 12.79 -34.59
CA ALA A 491 43.28 11.92 -33.49
C ALA A 491 44.69 12.29 -33.00
N LYS A 492 45.62 12.61 -33.91
CA LYS A 492 46.99 13.03 -33.55
C LYS A 492 47.05 14.28 -32.65
N ASP A 493 45.99 15.10 -32.66
CA ASP A 493 45.91 16.35 -31.93
C ASP A 493 45.12 16.22 -30.60
N ALA A 494 44.64 15.01 -30.26
CA ALA A 494 43.70 14.76 -29.16
C ALA A 494 44.29 14.83 -27.73
N ASN A 495 45.61 14.79 -27.57
CA ASN A 495 46.29 14.86 -26.26
C ASN A 495 47.62 15.62 -26.34
N THR A 496 47.64 16.75 -27.06
CA THR A 496 48.87 17.52 -27.31
C THR A 496 49.46 18.16 -26.05
N ASP A 497 48.63 18.43 -25.03
CA ASP A 497 49.09 18.94 -23.73
C ASP A 497 49.54 17.82 -22.77
N GLY A 498 49.37 16.55 -23.16
CA GLY A 498 49.73 15.37 -22.36
C GLY A 498 48.91 15.21 -21.07
N SER A 499 47.82 15.95 -20.90
CA SER A 499 47.10 16.02 -19.64
C SER A 499 46.19 14.81 -19.39
N TYR A 500 45.77 14.12 -20.46
CA TYR A 500 45.02 12.87 -20.35
C TYR A 500 45.95 11.68 -20.13
N THR A 501 45.57 10.82 -19.19
CA THR A 501 46.25 9.53 -18.96
C THR A 501 45.71 8.42 -19.84
N HIS A 502 44.44 8.53 -20.24
CA HIS A 502 43.76 7.61 -21.15
C HIS A 502 42.96 8.40 -22.20
N ILE A 503 42.99 7.94 -23.46
CA ILE A 503 42.05 8.37 -24.50
C ILE A 503 41.27 7.14 -24.99
N HIS A 504 39.94 7.25 -24.95
CA HIS A 504 38.98 6.23 -25.37
C HIS A 504 38.47 6.54 -26.79
N TRP A 505 38.59 5.60 -27.72
CA TRP A 505 37.98 5.70 -29.04
C TRP A 505 36.47 5.43 -28.94
N ALA A 506 35.63 6.42 -29.22
CA ALA A 506 34.18 6.32 -29.26
C ALA A 506 33.67 6.39 -30.72
N PHE A 507 33.11 5.32 -31.29
CA PHE A 507 33.00 3.95 -30.76
C PHE A 507 33.44 2.94 -31.83
N ALA A 508 33.91 1.78 -31.38
CA ALA A 508 34.05 0.62 -32.25
C ALA A 508 32.71 -0.12 -32.38
N SER A 509 32.37 -0.53 -33.61
CA SER A 509 31.19 -1.35 -33.86
C SER A 509 31.47 -2.82 -33.56
N ILE A 510 30.40 -3.61 -33.37
CA ILE A 510 30.47 -5.08 -33.28
C ILE A 510 29.89 -5.68 -34.56
N ASP A 511 30.65 -6.55 -35.22
CA ASP A 511 30.12 -7.35 -36.34
C ASP A 511 29.19 -8.46 -35.78
N PRO A 512 27.88 -8.46 -36.10
CA PRO A 512 26.95 -9.45 -35.56
C PRO A 512 27.13 -10.86 -36.13
N GLY A 513 27.86 -11.03 -37.23
CA GLY A 513 28.15 -12.34 -37.82
C GLY A 513 29.34 -13.05 -37.18
N THR A 514 30.32 -12.27 -36.68
CA THR A 514 31.59 -12.80 -36.15
C THR A 514 31.85 -12.43 -34.69
N TRP A 515 31.08 -11.50 -34.13
CA TRP A 515 31.27 -10.86 -32.83
C TRP A 515 32.65 -10.21 -32.69
N LYS A 516 33.22 -9.71 -33.78
CA LYS A 516 34.51 -9.01 -33.76
C LYS A 516 34.31 -7.50 -33.62
N PRO A 517 35.18 -6.80 -32.89
CA PRO A 517 35.24 -5.34 -32.93
C PRO A 517 35.66 -4.86 -34.33
N VAL A 518 35.06 -3.77 -34.80
CA VAL A 518 35.33 -3.15 -36.10
C VAL A 518 35.40 -1.63 -35.98
N ILE A 519 36.52 -1.04 -36.41
CA ILE A 519 36.64 0.41 -36.55
C ILE A 519 36.00 0.85 -37.87
N LYS A 520 34.80 1.45 -37.78
CA LYS A 520 34.05 1.98 -38.93
C LYS A 520 34.12 3.51 -38.99
N GLN A 521 33.54 4.18 -38.01
CA GLN A 521 33.53 5.64 -37.95
C GLN A 521 34.94 6.17 -37.70
N GLY A 522 35.30 7.25 -38.37
CA GLY A 522 36.61 7.89 -38.23
C GLY A 522 37.81 7.01 -38.62
N LYS A 523 37.61 5.91 -39.35
CA LYS A 523 38.65 4.90 -39.67
C LYS A 523 39.99 5.49 -40.14
N ASP A 524 39.96 6.57 -40.91
CA ASP A 524 41.18 7.25 -41.41
C ASP A 524 42.04 7.86 -40.29
N GLN A 525 41.48 8.03 -39.09
CA GLN A 525 42.20 8.50 -37.90
C GLN A 525 42.76 7.37 -37.04
N TRP A 526 42.42 6.11 -37.31
CA TRP A 526 42.78 4.99 -36.46
C TRP A 526 44.30 4.83 -36.33
N ALA A 527 45.03 4.99 -37.43
CA ALA A 527 46.49 4.91 -37.44
C ALA A 527 47.14 6.02 -36.59
N ASP A 528 46.56 7.22 -36.58
CA ASP A 528 47.04 8.35 -35.79
C ASP A 528 46.69 8.17 -34.31
N PHE A 529 45.49 7.69 -34.00
CA PHE A 529 45.08 7.35 -32.64
C PHE A 529 46.02 6.32 -32.00
N LYS A 530 46.38 5.27 -32.75
CA LYS A 530 47.33 4.26 -32.27
C LYS A 530 48.72 4.81 -31.96
N LYS A 531 49.12 5.96 -32.52
CA LYS A 531 50.44 6.58 -32.26
C LYS A 531 50.43 7.55 -31.08
N LEU A 532 49.29 7.79 -30.45
CA LEU A 532 49.21 8.68 -29.29
C LEU A 532 50.05 8.13 -28.14
N ASN A 533 50.84 9.02 -27.51
CA ASN A 533 51.61 8.70 -26.32
C ASN A 533 50.73 8.80 -25.06
N VAL A 534 49.74 7.91 -24.98
CA VAL A 534 48.73 7.83 -23.92
C VAL A 534 48.18 6.40 -23.87
N LYS A 535 47.50 6.00 -22.80
CA LYS A 535 46.77 4.73 -22.81
C LYS A 535 45.62 4.82 -23.80
N ARG A 536 45.66 3.99 -24.84
CA ARG A 536 44.68 3.98 -25.95
C ARG A 536 43.65 2.89 -25.68
N ILE A 537 42.41 3.28 -25.39
CA ILE A 537 41.33 2.36 -25.05
C ILE A 537 40.29 2.39 -26.16
N VAL A 538 39.64 1.26 -26.44
CA VAL A 538 38.54 1.21 -27.41
C VAL A 538 37.23 0.95 -26.70
N SER A 539 36.28 1.87 -26.86
CA SER A 539 34.93 1.76 -26.31
C SER A 539 33.97 1.13 -27.30
N LEU A 540 33.15 0.20 -26.82
CA LEU A 540 32.08 -0.45 -27.59
C LEU A 540 30.73 -0.18 -26.95
N GLY A 541 29.76 0.24 -27.76
CA GLY A 541 28.42 0.60 -27.30
C GLY A 541 28.17 2.11 -27.40
N GLY A 542 27.91 2.75 -26.27
CA GLY A 542 27.35 4.08 -26.17
C GLY A 542 25.81 4.06 -26.30
N TRP A 543 25.18 5.21 -26.08
CA TRP A 543 23.73 5.35 -26.05
C TRP A 543 23.04 4.80 -27.31
N ALA A 544 23.50 5.21 -28.49
CA ALA A 544 22.89 4.83 -29.77
C ALA A 544 22.95 3.32 -30.00
N ASP A 545 24.14 2.71 -29.91
CA ASP A 545 24.30 1.27 -30.14
C ASP A 545 23.68 0.41 -29.02
N SER A 546 23.35 1.01 -27.87
CA SER A 546 22.65 0.36 -26.77
C SER A 546 21.13 0.48 -26.82
N THR A 547 20.57 1.44 -27.58
CA THR A 547 19.14 1.80 -27.54
C THR A 547 18.44 1.94 -28.89
N GLU A 548 19.15 2.09 -30.01
CA GLU A 548 18.52 2.22 -31.34
C GLU A 548 17.93 0.88 -31.83
N PRO A 549 16.75 0.88 -32.49
CA PRO A 549 16.07 -0.34 -32.95
C PRO A 549 16.93 -1.34 -33.72
N ASP A 550 17.83 -0.86 -34.58
CA ASP A 550 18.64 -1.72 -35.45
C ASP A 550 19.94 -2.20 -34.79
N LYS A 551 20.29 -1.68 -33.60
CA LYS A 551 21.61 -1.88 -32.99
C LYS A 551 21.57 -2.43 -31.57
N TYR A 552 20.54 -2.09 -30.77
CA TYR A 552 20.48 -2.39 -29.34
C TYR A 552 20.76 -3.87 -29.02
N ASN A 553 20.34 -4.79 -29.90
CA ASN A 553 20.47 -6.21 -29.65
C ASN A 553 21.87 -6.76 -29.92
N ILE A 554 22.73 -6.05 -30.66
CA ILE A 554 24.05 -6.54 -31.06
C ILE A 554 24.95 -6.71 -29.84
N ILE A 555 25.11 -5.67 -29.02
CA ILE A 555 25.94 -5.72 -27.80
C ILE A 555 25.37 -6.72 -26.78
N ARG A 556 24.04 -6.80 -26.66
CA ARG A 556 23.35 -7.77 -25.81
C ARG A 556 23.66 -9.20 -26.24
N SER A 557 23.58 -9.48 -27.54
CA SER A 557 23.89 -10.81 -28.07
C SER A 557 25.37 -11.17 -27.99
N ALA A 558 26.26 -10.20 -28.16
CA ALA A 558 27.68 -10.40 -27.95
C ALA A 558 28.00 -10.78 -26.49
N ILE A 559 27.41 -10.07 -25.52
CA ILE A 559 27.69 -10.24 -24.09
C ILE A 559 26.99 -11.45 -23.46
N ILE A 560 25.70 -11.67 -23.80
CA ILE A 560 24.86 -12.66 -23.12
C ILE A 560 24.95 -14.01 -23.83
N GLN A 561 24.75 -14.04 -25.14
CA GLN A 561 24.69 -15.30 -25.92
C GLN A 561 26.07 -15.75 -26.42
N ASN A 562 26.97 -14.82 -26.73
CA ASN A 562 28.25 -15.11 -27.38
C ASN A 562 29.47 -14.74 -26.53
N ARG A 563 29.29 -14.73 -25.21
CA ARG A 563 30.25 -14.25 -24.19
C ARG A 563 31.70 -14.67 -24.45
N GLU A 564 31.94 -15.96 -24.63
CA GLU A 564 33.29 -16.52 -24.78
C GLU A 564 33.95 -16.06 -26.07
N THR A 565 33.23 -16.15 -27.20
CA THR A 565 33.71 -15.73 -28.52
C THR A 565 33.98 -14.23 -28.54
N PHE A 566 33.05 -13.42 -28.03
CA PHE A 566 33.21 -11.96 -28.01
C PHE A 566 34.40 -11.55 -27.12
N ALA A 567 34.52 -12.11 -25.92
CA ALA A 567 35.66 -11.84 -25.04
C ALA A 567 37.01 -12.25 -25.67
N ALA A 568 37.06 -13.39 -26.37
CA ALA A 568 38.25 -13.83 -27.08
C ALA A 568 38.61 -12.90 -28.24
N ASN A 569 37.61 -12.47 -29.02
CA ASN A 569 37.80 -11.52 -30.11
C ASN A 569 38.30 -10.15 -29.63
N LEU A 570 37.76 -9.65 -28.51
CA LEU A 570 38.24 -8.41 -27.89
C LEU A 570 39.69 -8.54 -27.41
N ALA A 571 40.04 -9.66 -26.76
CA ALA A 571 41.41 -9.93 -26.31
C ALA A 571 42.39 -9.98 -27.48
N GLN A 572 41.98 -10.62 -28.58
CA GLN A 572 42.79 -10.72 -29.78
C GLN A 572 42.94 -9.37 -30.46
N PHE A 573 41.86 -8.58 -30.55
CA PHE A 573 41.90 -7.22 -31.10
C PHE A 573 42.85 -6.31 -30.33
N VAL A 574 42.88 -6.39 -29.00
CA VAL A 574 43.84 -5.64 -28.17
C VAL A 574 45.29 -5.98 -28.53
N LYS A 575 45.58 -7.25 -28.83
CA LYS A 575 46.92 -7.70 -29.25
C LYS A 575 47.24 -7.24 -30.68
N ASP A 576 46.32 -7.46 -31.60
CA ASP A 576 46.50 -7.19 -33.04
C ASP A 576 46.65 -5.70 -33.33
N GLU A 577 45.91 -4.86 -32.61
CA GLU A 577 45.94 -3.41 -32.79
C GLU A 577 46.92 -2.69 -31.86
N ASP A 578 47.61 -3.40 -30.96
CA ASP A 578 48.55 -2.84 -29.98
C ASP A 578 47.97 -1.66 -29.16
N ILE A 579 46.73 -1.82 -28.70
CA ILE A 579 46.03 -0.86 -27.82
C ILE A 579 46.11 -1.29 -26.36
N ASP A 580 45.75 -0.42 -25.42
CA ASP A 580 45.98 -0.61 -23.99
C ASP A 580 44.79 -1.17 -23.20
N GLY A 581 43.62 -1.31 -23.83
CA GLY A 581 42.47 -1.91 -23.19
C GLY A 581 41.16 -1.76 -23.95
N ILE A 582 40.11 -2.26 -23.32
CA ILE A 582 38.73 -2.24 -23.81
C ILE A 582 37.82 -1.61 -22.78
N ASP A 583 36.93 -0.76 -23.26
CA ASP A 583 35.83 -0.18 -22.49
C ASP A 583 34.50 -0.70 -23.02
N ILE A 584 33.63 -1.17 -22.13
CA ILE A 584 32.31 -1.67 -22.49
C ILE A 584 31.27 -0.67 -22.01
N ASP A 585 30.69 0.06 -22.96
CA ASP A 585 29.76 1.14 -22.74
C ASP A 585 28.32 0.68 -23.06
N TRP A 586 27.82 -0.30 -22.30
CA TRP A 586 26.46 -0.82 -22.49
C TRP A 586 25.46 -0.02 -21.65
N GLU A 587 24.58 0.74 -22.31
CA GLU A 587 23.66 1.69 -21.66
C GLU A 587 22.16 1.29 -21.78
N TYR A 588 21.51 0.78 -20.74
CA TYR A 588 22.08 0.17 -19.54
C TYR A 588 21.54 -1.26 -19.35
N PRO A 589 22.36 -2.23 -18.95
CA PRO A 589 21.89 -3.57 -18.60
C PRO A 589 20.81 -3.50 -17.52
N GLY A 590 19.66 -4.12 -17.78
CA GLY A 590 18.56 -4.17 -16.82
C GLY A 590 17.76 -2.87 -16.66
N ALA A 591 17.96 -1.86 -17.52
CA ALA A 591 17.19 -0.62 -17.48
C ALA A 591 15.67 -0.88 -17.47
N PRO A 592 14.93 -0.39 -16.46
CA PRO A 592 13.53 -0.76 -16.24
C PRO A 592 12.51 0.06 -17.07
N ASP A 593 12.97 1.04 -17.84
CA ASP A 593 12.13 2.03 -18.52
C ASP A 593 12.52 2.32 -19.99
N ILE A 594 13.63 1.77 -20.50
CA ILE A 594 14.05 2.00 -21.89
C ILE A 594 13.29 1.06 -22.83
N MET A 595 12.52 1.65 -23.75
CA MET A 595 11.63 0.94 -24.68
C MET A 595 12.13 1.04 -26.11
N VAL A 596 12.14 -0.10 -26.83
CA VAL A 596 12.46 -0.17 -28.26
C VAL A 596 11.41 -1.05 -28.95
N GLY A 597 10.77 -0.53 -30.00
CA GLY A 597 9.68 -1.24 -30.68
C GLY A 597 8.52 -1.60 -29.73
N GLY A 598 8.24 -0.77 -28.71
CA GLY A 598 7.20 -1.02 -27.71
C GLY A 598 7.52 -2.11 -26.69
N LYS A 599 8.76 -2.61 -26.63
CA LYS A 599 9.22 -3.62 -25.68
C LYS A 599 10.31 -3.06 -24.77
N LEU A 600 10.27 -3.45 -23.50
CA LEU A 600 11.33 -3.13 -22.55
C LEU A 600 12.59 -3.93 -22.90
N ILE A 601 13.70 -3.24 -23.11
CA ILE A 601 14.94 -3.90 -23.56
C ILE A 601 15.82 -4.41 -22.41
N GLY A 602 15.64 -3.88 -21.20
CA GLY A 602 16.35 -4.33 -20.00
C GLY A 602 15.71 -5.58 -19.41
N GLN A 603 16.54 -6.55 -19.02
CA GLN A 603 16.12 -7.76 -18.32
C GLN A 603 16.74 -7.80 -16.91
N LYS A 604 16.01 -8.34 -15.93
CA LYS A 604 16.49 -8.46 -14.54
C LYS A 604 17.80 -9.24 -14.40
N THR A 605 18.14 -10.10 -15.36
CA THR A 605 19.37 -10.92 -15.37
C THR A 605 20.55 -10.25 -16.07
N ASP A 606 20.36 -9.10 -16.71
CA ASP A 606 21.40 -8.44 -17.52
C ASP A 606 22.63 -8.07 -16.67
N GLY A 607 22.43 -7.47 -15.49
CA GLY A 607 23.54 -7.08 -14.62
C GLY A 607 24.44 -8.27 -14.21
N LEU A 608 23.84 -9.42 -13.90
CA LEU A 608 24.60 -10.64 -13.58
C LEU A 608 25.28 -11.22 -14.82
N ASN A 609 24.62 -11.21 -15.98
CA ASN A 609 25.23 -11.65 -17.23
C ASN A 609 26.38 -10.76 -17.69
N TYR A 610 26.28 -9.46 -17.39
CA TYR A 610 27.31 -8.49 -17.66
C TYR A 610 28.54 -8.73 -16.78
N LEU A 611 28.37 -8.92 -15.46
CA LEU A 611 29.45 -9.34 -14.56
C LEU A 611 30.15 -10.61 -15.06
N ARG A 612 29.39 -11.64 -15.44
CA ARG A 612 29.95 -12.88 -15.99
C ARG A 612 30.80 -12.64 -17.24
N PHE A 613 30.34 -11.77 -18.14
CA PHE A 613 31.12 -11.40 -19.32
C PHE A 613 32.39 -10.65 -18.96
N LEU A 614 32.33 -9.66 -18.07
CA LEU A 614 33.49 -8.89 -17.64
C LEU A 614 34.55 -9.78 -16.98
N THR A 615 34.14 -10.78 -16.21
CA THR A 615 35.06 -11.79 -15.65
C THR A 615 35.78 -12.58 -16.74
N VAL A 616 35.04 -13.06 -17.75
CA VAL A 616 35.64 -13.80 -18.88
C VAL A 616 36.57 -12.90 -19.69
N LEU A 617 36.15 -11.66 -19.95
CA LEU A 617 36.94 -10.67 -20.69
C LEU A 617 38.26 -10.37 -19.96
N LYS A 618 38.19 -10.03 -18.66
CA LYS A 618 39.39 -9.75 -17.87
C LYS A 618 40.35 -10.93 -17.83
N ASN A 619 39.84 -12.16 -17.68
CA ASN A 619 40.67 -13.37 -17.66
C ASN A 619 41.38 -13.65 -18.99
N LYS A 620 40.81 -13.22 -20.13
CA LYS A 620 41.43 -13.37 -21.45
C LYS A 620 42.36 -12.20 -21.82
N MET A 621 42.30 -11.07 -21.10
CA MET A 621 43.12 -9.91 -21.44
C MET A 621 44.61 -10.21 -21.28
N PRO A 622 45.47 -9.71 -22.19
CA PRO A 622 46.92 -9.74 -21.99
C PRO A 622 47.31 -9.01 -20.71
N SER A 623 48.42 -9.45 -20.10
CA SER A 623 48.97 -8.79 -18.91
C SER A 623 49.22 -7.29 -19.18
N GLY A 624 48.86 -6.45 -18.22
CA GLY A 624 49.01 -4.99 -18.31
C GLY A 624 47.96 -4.26 -19.15
N LYS A 625 46.99 -4.96 -19.75
CA LYS A 625 45.87 -4.36 -20.49
C LYS A 625 44.63 -4.21 -19.60
N THR A 626 43.86 -3.16 -19.86
CA THR A 626 42.75 -2.74 -19.00
C THR A 626 41.38 -3.14 -19.56
N VAL A 627 40.44 -3.39 -18.66
CA VAL A 627 39.01 -3.52 -18.91
C VAL A 627 38.31 -2.46 -18.08
N SER A 628 37.48 -1.64 -18.72
CA SER A 628 36.65 -0.63 -18.07
C SER A 628 35.19 -0.71 -18.51
N ILE A 629 34.33 -0.01 -17.80
CA ILE A 629 32.92 0.14 -18.15
C ILE A 629 32.43 1.57 -17.98
N ALA A 630 31.33 1.88 -18.67
CA ALA A 630 30.43 2.96 -18.28
C ALA A 630 29.50 2.53 -17.14
N ALA A 631 29.56 3.24 -16.03
CA ALA A 631 28.62 3.07 -14.93
C ALA A 631 27.70 4.29 -14.85
N PRO A 632 26.36 4.10 -14.82
CA PRO A 632 25.45 5.23 -14.70
C PRO A 632 25.59 5.90 -13.32
N ALA A 633 25.62 7.24 -13.29
CA ALA A 633 25.58 8.01 -12.05
C ALA A 633 24.20 7.96 -11.36
N SER A 634 23.14 7.69 -12.13
CA SER A 634 21.78 7.57 -11.60
C SER A 634 21.60 6.27 -10.82
N TYR A 635 21.18 6.38 -9.56
CA TYR A 635 20.75 5.24 -8.74
C TYR A 635 19.75 4.33 -9.48
N TRP A 636 18.84 4.94 -10.26
CA TRP A 636 17.79 4.22 -10.99
C TRP A 636 18.33 3.16 -11.96
N TYR A 637 19.43 3.46 -12.64
CA TYR A 637 20.09 2.53 -13.55
C TYR A 637 21.15 1.69 -12.84
N LEU A 638 21.93 2.29 -11.94
CA LEU A 638 23.03 1.61 -11.26
C LEU A 638 22.54 0.48 -10.35
N LYS A 639 21.33 0.57 -9.79
CA LYS A 639 20.76 -0.45 -8.90
C LYS A 639 20.59 -1.82 -9.56
N GLN A 640 20.67 -1.88 -10.89
CA GLN A 640 20.61 -3.12 -11.67
C GLN A 640 21.97 -3.81 -11.81
N PHE A 641 23.06 -3.13 -11.43
CA PHE A 641 24.42 -3.63 -11.55
C PHE A 641 24.87 -4.24 -10.23
N PRO A 642 25.47 -5.45 -10.23
CA PRO A 642 26.24 -5.94 -9.09
C PRO A 642 27.58 -5.20 -9.03
N ILE A 643 27.53 -3.87 -8.84
CA ILE A 643 28.67 -2.98 -9.08
C ILE A 643 29.84 -3.26 -8.12
N ASP A 644 29.57 -3.72 -6.91
CA ASP A 644 30.59 -4.11 -5.92
C ASP A 644 31.38 -5.36 -6.35
N GLN A 645 30.75 -6.25 -7.11
CA GLN A 645 31.40 -7.42 -7.70
C GLN A 645 32.10 -7.06 -9.01
N ILE A 646 31.49 -6.20 -9.82
CA ILE A 646 32.10 -5.71 -11.07
C ILE A 646 33.41 -4.96 -10.76
N ALA A 647 33.41 -4.08 -9.76
CA ALA A 647 34.57 -3.30 -9.35
C ALA A 647 35.76 -4.15 -8.86
N LYS A 648 35.53 -5.42 -8.50
CA LYS A 648 36.59 -6.38 -8.14
C LYS A 648 37.25 -7.04 -9.35
N VAL A 649 36.63 -6.93 -10.52
CA VAL A 649 37.02 -7.60 -11.76
C VAL A 649 37.68 -6.64 -12.73
N ILE A 650 37.08 -5.46 -12.93
CA ILE A 650 37.55 -4.46 -13.89
C ILE A 650 38.64 -3.56 -13.28
N ASP A 651 39.36 -2.81 -14.12
CA ASP A 651 40.42 -1.91 -13.66
C ASP A 651 39.87 -0.56 -13.18
N TYR A 652 38.83 -0.05 -13.83
CA TYR A 652 38.13 1.18 -13.44
C TYR A 652 36.74 1.27 -14.10
N SER A 653 35.85 2.09 -13.53
CA SER A 653 34.59 2.50 -14.14
C SER A 653 34.58 4.02 -14.31
N LYS A 654 33.88 4.50 -15.34
CA LYS A 654 33.69 5.93 -15.62
C LYS A 654 32.21 6.31 -15.66
#